data_AF-A0A9W8TH48-F1
#
_entry.id   AF-A0A9W8TH48-F1
#
_cell.length_a   1.000
_cell.length_b   1.000
_cell.length_c   1.000
_cell.angle_alpha   90.00
_cell.angle_beta   90.00
_cell.angle_gamma   90.00
#
_symmetry.space_group_name_H-M   'P 1'
#
loop_
_entity.id
_entity.type
_entity.pdbx_description
1 polymer ?
#
loop_
_entity_poly.entity_id
_entity_poly.type
_entity_poly.pdbx_seq_one_letter_code
_entity_poly.pdbx_strand_id
1 'polypeptide(L)'
;MCNVLSKLQRHFTSPAIAIHEQQQHLDTVDSRVGLVQQFPDPEDPVATRSAIVDVVALHGLRAQSPKTWIAWKDGQSAASGEVNWLQDPKMLPSKIPQARILTYDWNANYAEDASADRFQGHANALLNRLQQNRRDNERSNHPLVFIASCFGGLLLAKALTRAAHQDQASEAYRIFKSTAGIIFLGTPFRGSWEEGYYLAKYRYYSRQDKGFECSEELIQYLRHDGRSDARGGPSPLDDMVREFAEVINSDKYRSKIVFFYETGYTKLKSHVGDLPADQLDIDSSKSVVSQSSACLDGFPRFGLDVRHNLLHKHANPKGDAFKQIAKQVKDLVEKAIQGTPDTLIRNKHYTDKYLKITRLLGEPLPMEQCYINLAIVWRPGDEPRRSGGRSDDPLSNASPFSLSARLKVQTPDQNSQVKLQTLFDPRKMPDGQTKTPRRVLIRGRAGIGKTTLCKKIVHDFLRGRIWEKLFTRVLWLPLRRLKQMEYRKYDLGEVLHHVYFQGHRNASNYSESLWDALHETKYQDTLFILDGVDEVSEFLDLEHSGHHLLQSLFNMPNAIITTRPHTTIPYDFQNLDIELETIGFLPDEVQAYLERVVQDSGRVQDIQQLLQKHWLFQSLARIPIQLDALSSLWDHSSSDEEIPKTMTGVYKAIVQRLWQKKDVTRLGKLPTSGAKHVPYEEIDARIEPIEKVVEHLAFSGMYNDVVELQPQDRGAILRLVRLPEGWDTLDKCLGNISFLRTSDPLPPFNSQRSYHFLHLTFQEFFAAQYFARQWRANNELDYCDFKTKKWAKISPTRFLQQHKYNARYDIVWRFAIGLLDNNGKDDFLAAIQQEPFDLLGPTHQRLMMHCLTEVDHQTEHRCHAEETLAQWLLYECDLADRPMLAEESEFPERSLELALAKGSNKQRATILHYLNRPSRYLSDTGVEAIVGLFKDADRDVRRAAAYALGSNRTYRARP
;
A
#
# COMPACT_ATOMS: atom_id res chain seq x y z
N MET A 1 -61.22 -77.82 3.11
CA MET A 1 -59.80 -77.92 2.74
C MET A 1 -59.31 -76.70 1.94
N CYS A 2 -59.70 -75.50 2.37
CA CYS A 2 -59.16 -74.20 1.92
C CYS A 2 -58.63 -73.39 3.12
N ASN A 3 -58.17 -74.05 4.19
CA ASN A 3 -57.78 -73.40 5.47
C ASN A 3 -56.46 -73.91 6.07
N VAL A 4 -55.57 -74.52 5.28
CA VAL A 4 -54.24 -74.98 5.73
C VAL A 4 -53.08 -74.28 5.00
N LEU A 5 -53.34 -73.41 4.03
CA LEU A 5 -52.29 -72.73 3.25
C LEU A 5 -52.05 -71.24 3.59
N SER A 6 -52.77 -70.65 4.54
CA SER A 6 -52.62 -69.22 4.91
C SER A 6 -51.64 -68.94 6.06
N LYS A 7 -50.93 -69.95 6.57
CA LYS A 7 -49.99 -69.81 7.70
C LYS A 7 -48.50 -69.98 7.38
N LEU A 8 -48.10 -70.17 6.11
CA LEU A 8 -46.70 -70.40 5.73
C LEU A 8 -46.13 -69.39 4.70
N GLN A 9 -46.60 -68.15 4.71
CA GLN A 9 -46.08 -67.06 3.85
C GLN A 9 -45.62 -65.81 4.63
N ARG A 10 -45.27 -65.96 5.92
CA ARG A 10 -44.85 -64.84 6.81
C ARG A 10 -43.38 -64.86 7.24
N HIS A 11 -42.52 -65.68 6.64
CA HIS A 11 -41.08 -65.65 6.89
C HIS A 11 -40.38 -65.48 5.55
N PHE A 12 -39.45 -64.51 5.48
CA PHE A 12 -38.62 -64.09 4.34
C PHE A 12 -39.03 -62.80 3.58
N THR A 13 -38.93 -61.67 4.28
CA THR A 13 -38.47 -60.34 3.79
C THR A 13 -38.12 -59.52 5.05
N SER A 14 -37.00 -58.83 5.26
CA SER A 14 -35.63 -58.72 4.74
C SER A 14 -34.85 -58.02 5.88
N PRO A 15 -33.56 -58.33 6.17
CA PRO A 15 -32.79 -57.74 7.28
C PRO A 15 -32.53 -56.22 7.18
N ALA A 16 -32.91 -55.59 6.06
CA ALA A 16 -32.54 -54.22 5.74
C ALA A 16 -33.28 -53.13 6.54
N ILE A 17 -34.48 -53.39 7.06
CA ILE A 17 -35.28 -52.37 7.76
C ILE A 17 -34.85 -52.23 9.24
N ALA A 18 -34.48 -53.35 9.89
CA ALA A 18 -33.96 -53.32 11.26
C ALA A 18 -32.55 -52.72 11.36
N ILE A 19 -31.74 -52.89 10.30
CA ILE A 19 -30.42 -52.24 10.19
C ILE A 19 -30.61 -50.73 9.96
N HIS A 20 -31.60 -50.29 9.16
CA HIS A 20 -31.80 -48.86 8.92
C HIS A 20 -32.34 -48.10 10.14
N GLU A 21 -33.20 -48.71 10.97
CA GLU A 21 -33.67 -48.12 12.22
C GLU A 21 -32.62 -48.16 13.33
N GLN A 22 -31.79 -49.20 13.44
CA GLN A 22 -30.64 -49.20 14.37
C GLN A 22 -29.52 -48.25 13.92
N GLN A 23 -29.31 -48.08 12.61
CA GLN A 23 -28.29 -47.17 12.07
C GLN A 23 -28.74 -45.71 12.16
N GLN A 24 -30.05 -45.40 12.01
CA GLN A 24 -30.58 -44.07 12.35
C GLN A 24 -30.55 -43.79 13.87
N HIS A 25 -30.66 -44.81 14.73
CA HIS A 25 -30.51 -44.64 16.17
C HIS A 25 -29.04 -44.49 16.62
N LEU A 26 -28.09 -45.07 15.89
CA LEU A 26 -26.65 -44.89 16.06
C LEU A 26 -26.15 -43.56 15.47
N ASP A 27 -26.68 -43.12 14.33
CA ASP A 27 -26.33 -41.85 13.67
C ASP A 27 -26.88 -40.60 14.39
N THR A 28 -27.93 -40.74 15.22
CA THR A 28 -28.54 -39.62 15.96
C THR A 28 -27.86 -39.30 17.30
N VAL A 29 -27.02 -40.19 17.82
CA VAL A 29 -26.25 -39.98 19.06
C VAL A 29 -24.86 -39.39 18.76
N ASP A 30 -24.23 -39.78 17.64
CA ASP A 30 -22.89 -39.31 17.27
C ASP A 30 -22.91 -37.93 16.54
N SER A 31 -24.06 -37.51 16.00
CA SER A 31 -24.23 -36.23 15.29
C SER A 31 -24.32 -34.98 16.20
N ARG A 32 -24.28 -35.13 17.53
CA ARG A 32 -24.47 -34.00 18.47
C ARG A 32 -23.20 -33.51 19.17
N VAL A 33 -22.07 -34.21 19.07
CA VAL A 33 -20.82 -33.86 19.76
C VAL A 33 -19.87 -33.12 18.82
N GLY A 34 -19.51 -31.88 19.14
CA GLY A 34 -18.57 -31.08 18.33
C GLY A 34 -18.79 -29.57 18.37
N LEU A 35 -18.13 -28.86 17.45
CA LEU A 35 -18.26 -27.41 17.29
C LEU A 35 -19.44 -27.08 16.38
N VAL A 36 -20.35 -26.23 16.87
CA VAL A 36 -21.52 -25.74 16.13
C VAL A 36 -21.48 -24.22 16.08
N GLN A 37 -21.55 -23.66 14.88
CA GLN A 37 -21.59 -22.20 14.69
C GLN A 37 -22.96 -21.63 15.04
N GLN A 38 -22.96 -20.58 15.86
CA GLN A 38 -24.16 -19.85 16.30
C GLN A 38 -24.28 -18.49 15.59
N PHE A 39 -23.15 -17.86 15.28
CA PHE A 39 -23.07 -16.56 14.62
C PHE A 39 -21.73 -16.43 13.87
N PRO A 40 -21.65 -15.77 12.71
CA PRO A 40 -22.77 -15.39 11.84
C PRO A 40 -23.57 -16.62 11.38
N ASP A 41 -24.62 -16.42 10.58
CA ASP A 41 -25.41 -17.53 10.02
C ASP A 41 -24.46 -18.57 9.37
N PRO A 42 -24.49 -19.85 9.78
CA PRO A 42 -23.65 -20.90 9.19
C PRO A 42 -23.84 -21.05 7.67
N GLU A 43 -25.01 -20.67 7.14
CA GLU A 43 -25.31 -20.71 5.71
C GLU A 43 -24.75 -19.49 4.94
N ASP A 44 -24.15 -18.52 5.64
CA ASP A 44 -23.44 -17.38 5.05
C ASP A 44 -21.91 -17.57 5.14
N PRO A 45 -21.28 -18.19 4.12
CA PRO A 45 -19.84 -18.41 4.11
C PRO A 45 -19.03 -17.10 3.99
N VAL A 46 -19.61 -16.05 3.42
CA VAL A 46 -18.93 -14.74 3.29
C VAL A 46 -18.85 -14.08 4.67
N ALA A 47 -19.95 -14.05 5.40
CA ALA A 47 -19.97 -13.54 6.77
C ALA A 47 -19.02 -14.35 7.67
N THR A 48 -19.05 -15.68 7.55
CA THR A 48 -18.17 -16.58 8.33
C THR A 48 -16.69 -16.31 8.08
N ARG A 49 -16.28 -16.10 6.82
CA ARG A 49 -14.90 -15.74 6.46
C ARG A 49 -14.52 -14.32 6.89
N SER A 50 -15.47 -13.40 6.91
CA SER A 50 -15.23 -12.00 7.30
C SER A 50 -15.00 -11.80 8.80
N ALA A 51 -15.43 -12.74 9.64
CA ALA A 51 -15.18 -12.68 11.08
C ALA A 51 -13.68 -12.76 11.38
N ILE A 52 -13.17 -11.93 12.26
CA ILE A 52 -11.71 -11.81 12.52
C ILE A 52 -11.27 -12.38 13.88
N VAL A 53 -12.19 -13.00 14.61
CA VAL A 53 -11.97 -13.63 15.92
C VAL A 53 -12.99 -14.75 16.13
N ASP A 54 -12.60 -15.82 16.81
CA ASP A 54 -13.49 -16.93 17.18
C ASP A 54 -13.80 -16.87 18.68
N VAL A 55 -15.08 -16.95 19.04
CA VAL A 55 -15.56 -17.07 20.42
C VAL A 55 -16.14 -18.47 20.60
N VAL A 56 -15.60 -19.27 21.51
CA VAL A 56 -16.03 -20.65 21.73
C VAL A 56 -16.64 -20.82 23.12
N ALA A 57 -17.91 -21.22 23.16
CA ALA A 57 -18.67 -21.41 24.39
C ALA A 57 -18.76 -22.91 24.76
N LEU A 58 -18.37 -23.27 25.99
CA LEU A 58 -18.36 -24.65 26.50
C LEU A 58 -19.36 -24.81 27.64
N HIS A 59 -20.17 -25.86 27.58
CA HIS A 59 -21.13 -26.20 28.64
C HIS A 59 -20.53 -27.13 29.72
N GLY A 60 -21.22 -27.25 30.85
CA GLY A 60 -20.83 -28.08 32.00
C GLY A 60 -21.50 -29.46 32.05
N LEU A 61 -21.34 -30.15 33.19
CA LEU A 61 -21.89 -31.50 33.44
C LEU A 61 -23.41 -31.54 33.28
N ARG A 62 -23.91 -32.63 32.70
CA ARG A 62 -25.34 -32.87 32.44
C ARG A 62 -26.05 -31.73 31.68
N ALA A 63 -25.28 -30.92 30.95
CA ALA A 63 -25.80 -29.88 30.07
C ALA A 63 -25.53 -30.28 28.61
N GLN A 64 -26.28 -29.67 27.70
CA GLN A 64 -26.16 -29.87 26.26
C GLN A 64 -26.53 -28.58 25.54
N SER A 65 -25.87 -28.29 24.44
CA SER A 65 -26.17 -27.17 23.55
C SER A 65 -27.35 -27.56 22.63
N PRO A 66 -28.20 -26.61 22.23
CA PRO A 66 -28.21 -25.19 22.60
C PRO A 66 -28.87 -24.90 23.96
N LYS A 67 -29.50 -25.88 24.61
CA LYS A 67 -30.33 -25.70 25.82
C LYS A 67 -29.60 -24.99 26.98
N THR A 68 -28.29 -25.20 27.11
CA THR A 68 -27.44 -24.48 28.06
C THR A 68 -27.63 -22.97 27.92
N TRP A 69 -27.54 -22.46 26.70
CA TRP A 69 -27.47 -21.02 26.40
C TRP A 69 -28.84 -20.37 26.19
N ILE A 70 -29.91 -21.14 26.31
CA ILE A 70 -31.30 -20.67 26.13
C ILE A 70 -31.90 -20.27 27.48
N ALA A 71 -32.49 -19.07 27.52
CA ALA A 71 -33.31 -18.58 28.62
C ALA A 71 -34.75 -18.30 28.16
N TRP A 72 -35.68 -18.34 29.11
CA TRP A 72 -37.05 -17.87 28.89
C TRP A 72 -37.11 -16.35 28.88
N LYS A 73 -37.88 -15.75 27.96
CA LYS A 73 -37.90 -14.29 27.74
C LYS A 73 -38.32 -13.49 28.98
N ASP A 74 -39.24 -14.02 29.78
CA ASP A 74 -39.68 -13.42 31.04
C ASP A 74 -38.85 -13.91 32.26
N GLY A 75 -37.91 -14.84 32.05
CA GLY A 75 -37.08 -15.45 33.09
C GLY A 75 -37.80 -16.41 34.05
N GLN A 76 -39.11 -16.64 33.86
CA GLN A 76 -39.96 -17.37 34.82
C GLN A 76 -40.76 -18.50 34.20
N SER A 77 -41.18 -18.39 32.93
CA SER A 77 -42.06 -19.35 32.29
C SER A 77 -41.63 -19.71 30.87
N ALA A 78 -41.69 -21.00 30.55
CA ALA A 78 -41.51 -21.52 29.20
C ALA A 78 -42.50 -20.93 28.18
N ALA A 79 -43.68 -20.49 28.64
CA ALA A 79 -44.70 -19.89 27.77
C ALA A 79 -44.29 -18.52 27.20
N SER A 80 -43.27 -17.86 27.78
CA SER A 80 -42.78 -16.56 27.29
C SER A 80 -41.94 -16.66 26.02
N GLY A 81 -41.61 -17.86 25.58
CA GLY A 81 -40.69 -18.12 24.48
C GLY A 81 -39.23 -18.09 24.91
N GLU A 82 -38.35 -18.48 23.98
CA GLU A 82 -36.94 -18.75 24.26
C GLU A 82 -36.02 -17.74 23.55
N VAL A 83 -34.86 -17.47 24.16
CA VAL A 83 -33.77 -16.64 23.60
C VAL A 83 -32.44 -17.35 23.82
N ASN A 84 -31.70 -17.60 22.74
CA ASN A 84 -30.30 -18.00 22.77
C ASN A 84 -29.42 -16.75 22.65
N TRP A 85 -28.78 -16.35 23.75
CA TRP A 85 -28.03 -15.09 23.79
C TRP A 85 -26.72 -15.10 22.97
N LEU A 86 -26.26 -16.28 22.55
CA LEU A 86 -25.11 -16.46 21.66
C LEU A 86 -25.47 -16.32 20.17
N GLN A 87 -26.75 -16.45 19.81
CA GLN A 87 -27.26 -16.44 18.44
C GLN A 87 -28.16 -15.23 18.14
N ASP A 88 -28.91 -14.73 19.12
CA ASP A 88 -29.89 -13.66 18.92
C ASP A 88 -29.18 -12.34 18.47
N PRO A 89 -29.57 -11.74 17.33
CA PRO A 89 -28.92 -10.54 16.79
C PRO A 89 -28.92 -9.33 17.72
N LYS A 90 -29.81 -9.27 18.73
CA LYS A 90 -29.90 -8.18 19.72
C LYS A 90 -29.09 -8.46 21.00
N MET A 91 -28.50 -9.64 21.13
CA MET A 91 -27.74 -10.09 22.30
C MET A 91 -26.23 -9.99 22.03
N LEU A 92 -25.44 -11.04 22.31
CA LEU A 92 -23.98 -11.01 22.16
C LEU A 92 -23.53 -10.67 20.72
N PRO A 93 -24.14 -11.20 19.64
CA PRO A 93 -23.83 -10.80 18.27
C PRO A 93 -23.79 -9.28 18.03
N SER A 94 -24.73 -8.52 18.61
CA SER A 94 -24.74 -7.04 18.47
C SER A 94 -23.55 -6.34 19.13
N LYS A 95 -22.91 -6.98 20.11
CA LYS A 95 -21.80 -6.41 20.89
C LYS A 95 -20.45 -6.72 20.27
N ILE A 96 -20.35 -7.81 19.51
CA ILE A 96 -19.14 -8.30 18.84
C ILE A 96 -19.46 -8.76 17.41
N PRO A 97 -19.98 -7.88 16.53
CA PRO A 97 -20.41 -8.27 15.17
C PRO A 97 -19.29 -8.83 14.29
N GLN A 98 -18.03 -8.56 14.64
CA GLN A 98 -16.84 -9.02 13.94
C GLN A 98 -16.36 -10.43 14.38
N ALA A 99 -17.07 -11.07 15.32
CA ALA A 99 -16.71 -12.38 15.85
C ALA A 99 -17.54 -13.51 15.23
N ARG A 100 -16.93 -14.68 15.10
CA ARG A 100 -17.62 -15.95 14.87
C ARG A 100 -17.84 -16.62 16.23
N ILE A 101 -19.08 -16.90 16.59
CA ILE A 101 -19.48 -17.52 17.86
C ILE A 101 -19.78 -18.99 17.61
N LEU A 102 -19.11 -19.87 18.34
CA LEU A 102 -19.24 -21.31 18.30
C LEU A 102 -19.65 -21.84 19.67
N THR A 103 -20.44 -22.91 19.71
CA THR A 103 -20.62 -23.74 20.91
C THR A 103 -19.88 -25.05 20.71
N TYR A 104 -19.22 -25.55 21.75
CA TYR A 104 -18.65 -26.88 21.77
C TYR A 104 -19.50 -27.79 22.66
N ASP A 105 -20.11 -28.79 22.02
CA ASP A 105 -20.88 -29.83 22.71
C ASP A 105 -20.02 -31.08 22.91
N TRP A 106 -20.07 -31.63 24.12
CA TRP A 106 -19.34 -32.84 24.50
C TRP A 106 -20.16 -33.72 25.43
N ASN A 107 -19.88 -35.02 25.46
CA ASN A 107 -20.58 -35.92 26.37
C ASN A 107 -20.14 -35.64 27.82
N ALA A 108 -20.90 -34.79 28.49
CA ALA A 108 -20.70 -34.38 29.88
C ALA A 108 -21.60 -35.15 30.85
N ASN A 109 -22.13 -36.31 30.44
CA ASN A 109 -22.97 -37.17 31.26
C ASN A 109 -22.14 -38.14 32.09
N TYR A 110 -22.62 -38.45 33.30
CA TYR A 110 -21.97 -39.39 34.22
C TYR A 110 -22.91 -40.45 34.81
N ALA A 111 -24.23 -40.27 34.68
CA ALA A 111 -25.26 -41.11 35.33
C ALA A 111 -26.27 -41.73 34.34
N GLU A 112 -26.11 -41.46 33.05
CA GLU A 112 -26.93 -41.98 31.94
C GLU A 112 -26.15 -41.69 30.66
N ASP A 113 -26.00 -42.67 29.77
CA ASP A 113 -25.21 -42.56 28.53
C ASP A 113 -23.82 -41.95 28.76
N ALA A 114 -23.16 -42.35 29.87
CA ALA A 114 -21.87 -41.80 30.27
C ALA A 114 -20.76 -42.25 29.33
N SER A 115 -19.86 -41.34 28.98
CA SER A 115 -18.71 -41.64 28.14
C SER A 115 -17.77 -42.66 28.80
N ALA A 116 -17.24 -43.60 28.00
CA ALA A 116 -16.16 -44.49 28.41
C ALA A 116 -14.78 -43.79 28.41
N ASP A 117 -14.67 -42.61 27.79
CA ASP A 117 -13.43 -41.84 27.76
C ASP A 117 -13.06 -41.30 29.15
N ARG A 118 -11.76 -41.29 29.43
CA ARG A 118 -11.21 -40.54 30.57
C ARG A 118 -11.31 -39.04 30.32
N PHE A 119 -11.16 -38.23 31.38
CA PHE A 119 -11.21 -36.78 31.24
C PHE A 119 -10.17 -36.22 30.24
N GLN A 120 -9.00 -36.86 30.15
CA GLN A 120 -7.99 -36.55 29.15
C GLN A 120 -8.45 -36.84 27.70
N GLY A 121 -9.27 -37.87 27.49
CA GLY A 121 -9.87 -38.18 26.18
C GLY A 121 -10.76 -37.04 25.71
N HIS A 122 -11.63 -36.53 26.58
CA HIS A 122 -12.45 -35.34 26.28
C HIS A 122 -11.62 -34.09 25.98
N ALA A 123 -10.53 -33.86 26.72
CA ALA A 123 -9.62 -32.74 26.46
C ALA A 123 -8.93 -32.86 25.09
N ASN A 124 -8.52 -34.07 24.70
CA ASN A 124 -7.97 -34.34 23.37
C ASN A 124 -9.01 -34.13 22.28
N ALA A 125 -10.25 -34.60 22.48
CA ALA A 125 -11.35 -34.41 21.55
C ALA A 125 -11.61 -32.91 21.30
N LEU A 126 -11.62 -32.08 22.35
CA LEU A 126 -11.76 -30.62 22.21
C LEU A 126 -10.65 -30.03 21.35
N LEU A 127 -9.38 -30.36 21.63
CA LEU A 127 -8.24 -29.86 20.84
C LEU A 127 -8.34 -30.31 19.38
N ASN A 128 -8.64 -31.58 19.13
CA ASN A 128 -8.75 -32.14 17.78
C ASN A 128 -9.90 -31.48 16.99
N ARG A 129 -11.06 -31.27 17.62
CA ARG A 129 -12.21 -30.61 16.97
C ARG A 129 -11.91 -29.14 16.68
N LEU A 130 -11.24 -28.42 17.58
CA LEU A 130 -10.79 -27.04 17.35
C LEU A 130 -9.78 -26.96 16.20
N GLN A 131 -8.80 -27.86 16.16
CA GLN A 131 -7.81 -27.92 15.08
C GLN A 131 -8.49 -28.17 13.73
N GLN A 132 -9.33 -29.20 13.66
CA GLN A 132 -10.07 -29.55 12.44
C GLN A 132 -10.94 -28.40 11.96
N ASN A 133 -11.76 -27.82 12.85
CA ASN A 133 -12.63 -26.70 12.48
C ASN A 133 -11.84 -25.48 11.98
N ARG A 134 -10.68 -25.18 12.58
CA ARG A 134 -9.84 -24.05 12.17
C ARG A 134 -9.17 -24.31 10.82
N ARG A 135 -8.72 -25.53 10.55
CA ARG A 135 -8.21 -25.92 9.22
C ARG A 135 -9.28 -25.78 8.15
N ASP A 136 -10.45 -26.38 8.38
CA ASP A 136 -11.54 -26.44 7.40
C ASP A 136 -12.12 -25.07 7.04
N ASN A 137 -11.93 -24.08 7.92
CA ASN A 137 -12.42 -22.71 7.72
C ASN A 137 -11.31 -21.69 7.40
N GLU A 138 -10.04 -22.12 7.26
CA GLU A 138 -8.88 -21.24 7.01
C GLU A 138 -8.65 -20.20 8.13
N ARG A 139 -8.69 -20.65 9.39
CA ARG A 139 -8.69 -19.78 10.59
C ARG A 139 -7.61 -20.11 11.61
N SER A 140 -6.55 -20.84 11.26
CA SER A 140 -5.59 -21.32 12.27
C SER A 140 -4.81 -20.21 13.00
N ASN A 141 -4.78 -18.98 12.47
CA ASN A 141 -4.20 -17.80 13.13
C ASN A 141 -5.20 -16.82 13.76
N HIS A 142 -6.51 -17.08 13.69
CA HIS A 142 -7.50 -16.17 14.25
C HIS A 142 -7.48 -16.23 15.79
N PRO A 143 -7.54 -15.10 16.51
CA PRO A 143 -7.60 -15.13 17.97
C PRO A 143 -8.81 -15.93 18.47
N LEU A 144 -8.63 -16.66 19.58
CA LEU A 144 -9.64 -17.46 20.26
C LEU A 144 -10.01 -16.81 21.60
N VAL A 145 -11.30 -16.62 21.83
CA VAL A 145 -11.84 -16.22 23.13
C VAL A 145 -12.76 -17.33 23.63
N PHE A 146 -12.55 -17.83 24.84
CA PHE A 146 -13.38 -18.89 25.39
C PHE A 146 -14.40 -18.35 26.41
N ILE A 147 -15.61 -18.91 26.40
CA ILE A 147 -16.63 -18.75 27.44
C ILE A 147 -16.92 -20.13 27.99
N ALA A 148 -16.30 -20.49 29.10
CA ALA A 148 -16.42 -21.83 29.67
C ALA A 148 -17.32 -21.81 30.91
N SER A 149 -18.44 -22.51 30.83
CA SER A 149 -19.43 -22.59 31.91
C SER A 149 -19.24 -23.84 32.76
N CYS A 150 -19.29 -23.66 34.07
CA CYS A 150 -19.27 -24.73 35.06
C CYS A 150 -18.08 -25.68 34.78
N PHE A 151 -18.33 -26.99 34.75
CA PHE A 151 -17.33 -28.02 34.50
C PHE A 151 -16.64 -27.92 33.14
N GLY A 152 -17.26 -27.28 32.14
CA GLY A 152 -16.62 -27.01 30.86
C GLY A 152 -15.35 -26.17 30.99
N GLY A 153 -15.23 -25.38 32.07
CA GLY A 153 -14.00 -24.67 32.40
C GLY A 153 -12.86 -25.59 32.82
N LEU A 154 -13.13 -26.67 33.54
CA LEU A 154 -12.10 -27.66 33.87
C LEU A 154 -11.63 -28.40 32.62
N LEU A 155 -12.56 -28.70 31.70
CA LEU A 155 -12.24 -29.33 30.42
C LEU A 155 -11.31 -28.43 29.59
N LEU A 156 -11.65 -27.14 29.49
CA LEU A 156 -10.82 -26.16 28.81
C LEU A 156 -9.44 -26.03 29.47
N ALA A 157 -9.38 -25.96 30.81
CA ALA A 157 -8.13 -25.90 31.55
C ALA A 157 -7.23 -27.11 31.23
N LYS A 158 -7.76 -28.34 31.29
CA LYS A 158 -6.98 -29.54 30.96
C LYS A 158 -6.52 -29.55 29.50
N ALA A 159 -7.37 -29.12 28.57
CA ALA A 159 -7.03 -29.03 27.15
C ALA A 159 -5.91 -28.02 26.89
N LEU A 160 -5.99 -26.81 27.46
CA LEU A 160 -4.98 -25.76 27.27
C LEU A 160 -3.65 -26.12 27.94
N THR A 161 -3.67 -26.69 29.14
CA THR A 161 -2.45 -27.21 29.79
C THR A 161 -1.76 -28.21 28.88
N ARG A 162 -2.52 -29.17 28.34
CA ARG A 162 -1.96 -30.18 27.45
C ARG A 162 -1.41 -29.58 26.17
N ALA A 163 -2.12 -28.63 25.56
CA ALA A 163 -1.67 -27.91 24.38
C ALA A 163 -0.37 -27.12 24.63
N ALA A 164 -0.21 -26.52 25.81
CA ALA A 164 0.99 -25.76 26.19
C ALA A 164 2.26 -26.61 26.31
N HIS A 165 2.11 -27.91 26.61
CA HIS A 165 3.22 -28.87 26.72
C HIS A 165 3.57 -29.57 25.41
N GLN A 166 2.82 -29.32 24.32
CA GLN A 166 3.16 -29.86 23.01
C GLN A 166 4.31 -29.08 22.37
N ASP A 167 4.90 -29.67 21.32
CA ASP A 167 5.91 -29.00 20.50
C ASP A 167 5.37 -27.71 19.89
N GLN A 168 6.22 -26.68 19.77
CA GLN A 168 5.81 -25.36 19.27
C GLN A 168 5.29 -25.39 17.82
N ALA A 169 5.73 -26.36 17.01
CA ALA A 169 5.24 -26.56 15.66
C ALA A 169 3.89 -27.31 15.61
N SER A 170 3.42 -27.88 16.72
CA SER A 170 2.16 -28.63 16.76
C SER A 170 0.95 -27.70 16.67
N GLU A 171 -0.13 -28.18 16.04
CA GLU A 171 -1.36 -27.41 15.99
C GLU A 171 -2.07 -27.29 17.33
N ALA A 172 -1.87 -28.26 18.22
CA ALA A 172 -2.34 -28.16 19.59
C ALA A 172 -1.72 -26.94 20.28
N TYR A 173 -0.40 -26.75 20.15
CA TYR A 173 0.28 -25.57 20.66
C TYR A 173 -0.25 -24.27 20.02
N ARG A 174 -0.61 -24.29 18.74
CA ARG A 174 -1.25 -23.13 18.07
C ARG A 174 -2.60 -22.76 18.68
N ILE A 175 -3.40 -23.71 19.16
CA ILE A 175 -4.64 -23.40 19.92
C ILE A 175 -4.30 -22.63 21.20
N PHE A 176 -3.30 -23.09 21.96
CA PHE A 176 -2.83 -22.41 23.15
C PHE A 176 -2.34 -20.99 22.84
N LYS A 177 -1.48 -20.83 21.83
CA LYS A 177 -0.94 -19.53 21.38
C LYS A 177 -2.02 -18.58 20.87
N SER A 178 -3.03 -19.10 20.17
CA SER A 178 -4.13 -18.31 19.61
C SER A 178 -5.18 -17.92 20.66
N THR A 179 -5.15 -18.54 21.85
CA THR A 179 -6.07 -18.19 22.95
C THR A 179 -5.75 -16.78 23.44
N ALA A 180 -6.60 -15.81 23.14
CA ALA A 180 -6.44 -14.40 23.48
C ALA A 180 -7.16 -14.01 24.77
N GLY A 181 -8.20 -14.75 25.16
CA GLY A 181 -8.89 -14.55 26.43
C GLY A 181 -9.80 -15.70 26.84
N ILE A 182 -10.08 -15.79 28.14
CA ILE A 182 -10.95 -16.81 28.72
C ILE A 182 -11.89 -16.16 29.74
N ILE A 183 -13.17 -16.55 29.68
CA ILE A 183 -14.17 -16.24 30.70
C ILE A 183 -14.63 -17.56 31.31
N PHE A 184 -14.43 -17.70 32.62
CA PHE A 184 -14.97 -18.81 33.39
C PHE A 184 -16.27 -18.39 34.10
N LEU A 185 -17.33 -19.17 33.94
CA LEU A 185 -18.63 -18.94 34.59
C LEU A 185 -18.88 -20.05 35.62
N GLY A 186 -18.51 -19.81 36.88
CA GLY A 186 -18.75 -20.76 37.98
C GLY A 186 -17.99 -22.09 37.86
N THR A 187 -16.75 -22.07 37.37
CA THR A 187 -15.95 -23.31 37.21
C THR A 187 -15.37 -23.79 38.54
N PRO A 188 -15.57 -25.07 38.93
CA PRO A 188 -15.19 -25.55 40.26
C PRO A 188 -13.69 -25.91 40.38
N PHE A 189 -12.80 -24.91 40.41
CA PHE A 189 -11.35 -25.12 40.55
C PHE A 189 -10.91 -25.67 41.92
N ARG A 190 -11.79 -25.65 42.94
CA ARG A 190 -11.57 -26.30 44.24
C ARG A 190 -12.71 -27.25 44.61
N GLY A 191 -13.32 -27.86 43.59
CA GLY A 191 -14.47 -28.75 43.75
C GLY A 191 -15.79 -28.01 43.89
N SER A 192 -16.89 -28.77 43.85
CA SER A 192 -18.21 -28.20 44.17
C SER A 192 -18.44 -28.17 45.68
N TRP A 193 -19.53 -27.58 46.12
CA TRP A 193 -20.04 -27.82 47.48
C TRP A 193 -20.18 -29.32 47.78
N GLU A 194 -20.04 -29.66 49.06
CA GLU A 194 -19.96 -31.05 49.56
C GLU A 194 -21.22 -31.86 49.18
N GLU A 195 -22.40 -31.28 49.41
CA GLU A 195 -23.68 -31.91 49.07
C GLU A 195 -23.84 -32.14 47.57
N GLY A 196 -23.23 -31.31 46.72
CA GLY A 196 -23.25 -31.48 45.27
C GLY A 196 -22.47 -32.70 44.79
N TYR A 197 -21.30 -32.95 45.37
CA TYR A 197 -20.50 -34.14 45.08
C TYR A 197 -21.22 -35.41 45.52
N TYR A 198 -21.77 -35.43 46.73
CA TYR A 198 -22.55 -36.58 47.22
C TYR A 198 -23.83 -36.79 46.43
N LEU A 199 -24.51 -35.73 45.99
CA LEU A 199 -25.66 -35.83 45.10
C LEU A 199 -25.29 -36.44 43.75
N ALA A 200 -24.13 -36.08 43.19
CA ALA A 200 -23.62 -36.69 41.96
C ALA A 200 -23.32 -38.19 42.17
N LYS A 201 -22.67 -38.57 43.27
CA LYS A 201 -22.41 -39.97 43.63
C LYS A 201 -23.68 -40.77 43.86
N TYR A 202 -24.64 -40.24 44.60
CA TYR A 202 -25.92 -40.90 44.81
C TYR A 202 -26.64 -41.16 43.50
N ARG A 203 -26.69 -40.16 42.61
CA ARG A 203 -27.29 -40.33 41.28
C ARG A 203 -26.57 -41.39 40.46
N TYR A 204 -25.23 -41.40 40.52
CA TYR A 204 -24.43 -42.44 39.89
C TYR A 204 -24.84 -43.84 40.38
N TYR A 205 -24.83 -44.10 41.70
CA TYR A 205 -25.19 -45.40 42.25
C TYR A 205 -26.66 -45.76 41.95
N SER A 206 -27.59 -44.83 42.15
CA SER A 206 -29.02 -45.04 41.88
C SER A 206 -29.31 -45.40 40.43
N ARG A 207 -28.57 -44.83 39.48
CA ARG A 207 -28.72 -45.13 38.05
C ARG A 207 -27.97 -46.40 37.66
N GLN A 208 -26.80 -46.64 38.25
CA GLN A 208 -26.06 -47.88 38.06
C GLN A 208 -26.88 -49.10 38.53
N ASP A 209 -27.56 -49.00 39.69
CA ASP A 209 -28.45 -50.04 40.21
C ASP A 209 -29.65 -50.30 39.28
N LYS A 210 -30.04 -49.30 38.48
CA LYS A 210 -31.10 -49.39 37.46
C LYS A 210 -30.58 -49.83 36.09
N GLY A 211 -29.30 -50.21 35.98
CA GLY A 211 -28.68 -50.73 34.76
C GLY A 211 -28.30 -49.68 33.72
N PHE A 212 -28.23 -48.40 34.08
CA PHE A 212 -27.76 -47.35 33.16
C PHE A 212 -26.23 -47.37 33.00
N GLU A 213 -25.76 -46.92 31.83
CA GLU A 213 -24.34 -46.68 31.58
C GLU A 213 -23.85 -45.45 32.35
N CYS A 214 -23.07 -45.68 33.40
CA CYS A 214 -22.59 -44.67 34.34
C CYS A 214 -21.06 -44.68 34.43
N SER A 215 -20.46 -43.52 34.75
CA SER A 215 -19.01 -43.39 34.96
C SER A 215 -18.71 -42.45 36.13
N GLU A 216 -17.87 -42.90 37.07
CA GLU A 216 -17.41 -42.05 38.18
C GLU A 216 -16.32 -41.05 37.76
N GLU A 217 -15.71 -41.21 36.59
CA GLU A 217 -14.52 -40.45 36.13
C GLU A 217 -14.67 -38.94 36.34
N LEU A 218 -15.73 -38.33 35.79
CA LEU A 218 -15.95 -36.88 35.86
C LEU A 218 -16.36 -36.42 37.27
N ILE A 219 -16.98 -37.30 38.07
CA ILE A 219 -17.44 -36.99 39.43
C ILE A 219 -16.23 -36.75 40.36
N GLN A 220 -15.11 -37.44 40.12
CA GLN A 220 -13.89 -37.29 40.93
C GLN A 220 -13.34 -35.86 40.92
N TYR A 221 -13.58 -35.10 39.84
CA TYR A 221 -13.16 -33.70 39.70
C TYR A 221 -14.08 -32.70 40.42
N LEU A 222 -15.17 -33.15 41.06
CA LEU A 222 -16.03 -32.31 41.89
C LEU A 222 -15.64 -32.33 43.38
N ARG A 223 -14.67 -33.18 43.76
CA ARG A 223 -14.25 -33.37 45.14
C ARG A 223 -13.51 -32.13 45.68
N HIS A 224 -13.85 -31.70 46.89
CA HIS A 224 -13.21 -30.60 47.61
C HIS A 224 -11.96 -31.08 48.37
N ASP A 225 -10.91 -30.25 48.41
CA ASP A 225 -9.58 -30.57 48.95
C ASP A 225 -9.65 -31.10 50.41
N GLY A 226 -8.83 -32.11 50.70
CA GLY A 226 -8.46 -32.50 52.07
C GLY A 226 -8.83 -33.92 52.53
N ARG A 227 -9.52 -34.73 51.73
CA ARG A 227 -9.82 -36.13 52.09
C ARG A 227 -9.48 -37.10 50.97
N SER A 228 -8.63 -38.05 51.31
CA SER A 228 -8.36 -39.26 50.55
C SER A 228 -9.67 -39.95 50.15
N ASP A 229 -9.68 -40.66 49.01
CA ASP A 229 -10.72 -41.67 48.78
C ASP A 229 -10.65 -42.74 49.89
N ALA A 230 -11.56 -43.72 49.87
CA ALA A 230 -11.47 -44.87 50.79
C ALA A 230 -10.11 -45.64 50.70
N ARG A 231 -9.23 -45.28 49.75
CA ARG A 231 -7.92 -45.87 49.47
C ARG A 231 -6.72 -44.91 49.65
N GLY A 232 -6.89 -43.68 50.13
CA GLY A 232 -5.76 -42.79 50.42
C GLY A 232 -5.28 -41.83 49.31
N GLY A 233 -5.91 -41.78 48.12
CA GLY A 233 -5.36 -41.07 46.96
C GLY A 233 -5.70 -39.57 46.81
N PRO A 234 -4.78 -38.72 46.30
CA PRO A 234 -5.00 -37.27 46.05
C PRO A 234 -6.07 -37.00 44.97
N SER A 235 -6.64 -35.80 44.94
CA SER A 235 -7.69 -35.43 43.96
C SER A 235 -7.08 -35.23 42.57
N PRO A 236 -7.65 -35.83 41.51
CA PRO A 236 -7.18 -35.55 40.15
C PRO A 236 -7.45 -34.08 39.74
N LEU A 237 -8.34 -33.39 40.46
CA LEU A 237 -8.56 -31.95 40.34
C LEU A 237 -7.32 -31.15 40.76
N ASP A 238 -6.73 -31.46 41.92
CA ASP A 238 -5.64 -30.68 42.51
C ASP A 238 -4.42 -30.66 41.58
N ASP A 239 -4.07 -31.82 41.03
CA ASP A 239 -2.98 -31.95 40.06
C ASP A 239 -3.29 -31.16 38.78
N MET A 240 -4.51 -31.25 38.25
CA MET A 240 -4.91 -30.52 37.04
C MET A 240 -4.88 -29.00 37.24
N VAL A 241 -5.38 -28.53 38.37
CA VAL A 241 -5.44 -27.10 38.70
C VAL A 241 -4.04 -26.57 38.98
N ARG A 242 -3.16 -27.36 39.62
CA ARG A 242 -1.74 -27.02 39.78
C ARG A 242 -1.05 -26.88 38.42
N GLU A 243 -1.16 -27.88 37.54
CA GLU A 243 -0.59 -27.82 36.18
C GLU A 243 -1.12 -26.62 35.39
N PHE A 244 -2.43 -26.36 35.46
CA PHE A 244 -3.03 -25.20 34.79
C PHE A 244 -2.54 -23.88 35.38
N ALA A 245 -2.43 -23.78 36.71
CA ALA A 245 -1.89 -22.61 37.39
C ALA A 245 -0.44 -22.34 36.98
N GLU A 246 0.40 -23.37 36.85
CA GLU A 246 1.77 -23.24 36.34
C GLU A 246 1.79 -22.68 34.91
N VAL A 247 0.91 -23.18 34.03
CA VAL A 247 0.81 -22.72 32.64
C VAL A 247 0.38 -21.26 32.57
N ILE A 248 -0.70 -20.87 33.26
CA ILE A 248 -1.26 -19.50 33.15
C ILE A 248 -0.41 -18.44 33.87
N ASN A 249 0.44 -18.85 34.82
CA ASN A 249 1.39 -17.94 35.48
C ASN A 249 2.77 -17.93 34.81
N SER A 250 3.01 -18.79 33.81
CA SER A 250 4.26 -18.79 33.06
C SER A 250 4.35 -17.59 32.10
N ASP A 251 5.58 -17.17 31.76
CA ASP A 251 5.82 -16.11 30.75
C ASP A 251 5.28 -16.44 29.35
N LYS A 252 4.95 -17.73 29.11
CA LYS A 252 4.38 -18.23 27.86
C LYS A 252 2.91 -17.87 27.70
N TYR A 253 2.17 -17.69 28.80
CA TYR A 253 0.76 -17.35 28.76
C TYR A 253 0.56 -15.84 28.97
N ARG A 254 -0.11 -15.18 28.02
CA ARG A 254 -0.32 -13.71 28.05
C ARG A 254 -1.78 -13.31 27.91
N SER A 255 -2.66 -14.30 27.90
CA SER A 255 -4.08 -14.13 27.63
C SER A 255 -4.79 -13.70 28.90
N LYS A 256 -5.81 -12.85 28.76
CA LYS A 256 -6.57 -12.37 29.91
C LYS A 256 -7.61 -13.40 30.33
N ILE A 257 -7.62 -13.72 31.62
CA ILE A 257 -8.63 -14.60 32.22
C ILE A 257 -9.53 -13.76 33.11
N VAL A 258 -10.84 -13.99 33.02
CA VAL A 258 -11.86 -13.35 33.85
C VAL A 258 -12.74 -14.44 34.47
N PHE A 259 -13.03 -14.29 35.76
CA PHE A 259 -13.86 -15.23 36.50
C PHE A 259 -15.19 -14.59 36.93
N PHE A 260 -16.29 -15.31 36.72
CA PHE A 260 -17.59 -14.99 37.26
C PHE A 260 -18.04 -16.06 38.25
N TYR A 261 -18.64 -15.65 39.35
CA TYR A 261 -19.17 -16.53 40.38
C TYR A 261 -20.60 -16.14 40.77
N GLU A 262 -21.35 -17.11 41.28
CA GLU A 262 -22.72 -16.91 41.76
C GLU A 262 -22.72 -16.26 43.15
N THR A 263 -23.69 -15.39 43.41
CA THR A 263 -24.01 -14.94 44.78
C THR A 263 -25.38 -15.41 45.24
N GLY A 264 -26.22 -15.96 44.34
CA GLY A 264 -27.52 -16.52 44.67
C GLY A 264 -27.45 -17.98 45.11
N TYR A 265 -28.25 -18.36 46.10
CA TYR A 265 -28.26 -19.73 46.64
C TYR A 265 -29.16 -20.69 45.88
N THR A 266 -28.71 -21.95 45.74
CA THR A 266 -29.50 -23.03 45.13
C THR A 266 -30.18 -23.87 46.23
N LYS A 267 -31.48 -24.15 46.06
CA LYS A 267 -32.24 -25.03 46.95
C LYS A 267 -32.08 -26.49 46.51
N LEU A 268 -31.64 -27.36 47.41
CA LEU A 268 -31.43 -28.80 47.12
C LEU A 268 -32.73 -29.53 46.80
N LYS A 269 -33.82 -29.23 47.53
CA LYS A 269 -35.13 -29.90 47.39
C LYS A 269 -35.68 -29.98 45.96
N SER A 270 -35.32 -29.04 45.06
CA SER A 270 -35.77 -29.06 43.66
C SER A 270 -34.99 -30.01 42.75
N HIS A 271 -33.90 -30.63 43.22
CA HIS A 271 -33.01 -31.50 42.45
C HIS A 271 -33.02 -32.96 42.95
N VAL A 272 -33.86 -33.25 43.94
CA VAL A 272 -33.87 -34.44 44.77
C VAL A 272 -35.19 -35.17 44.54
N GLY A 273 -35.31 -35.90 43.43
CA GLY A 273 -36.37 -36.90 43.29
C GLY A 273 -35.91 -38.18 43.99
N ASP A 274 -36.69 -38.64 44.97
CA ASP A 274 -36.58 -39.89 45.74
C ASP A 274 -35.24 -40.17 46.47
N LEU A 275 -34.63 -39.16 47.12
CA LEU A 275 -33.56 -39.44 48.10
C LEU A 275 -34.15 -39.87 49.46
N PRO A 276 -33.47 -40.74 50.22
CA PRO A 276 -33.71 -40.88 51.66
C PRO A 276 -33.41 -39.54 52.34
N ALA A 277 -34.42 -38.93 52.95
CA ALA A 277 -34.37 -37.60 53.55
C ALA A 277 -33.42 -37.50 54.77
N ASP A 278 -32.87 -38.62 55.19
CA ASP A 278 -32.22 -38.88 56.47
C ASP A 278 -30.68 -38.78 56.44
N GLN A 279 -30.06 -38.55 55.26
CA GLN A 279 -28.60 -38.48 55.11
C GLN A 279 -28.03 -37.17 54.54
N LEU A 280 -28.87 -36.19 54.17
CA LEU A 280 -28.44 -34.91 53.60
C LEU A 280 -29.26 -33.75 54.20
N ASP A 281 -28.63 -32.61 54.48
CA ASP A 281 -29.34 -31.38 54.92
C ASP A 281 -30.04 -30.70 53.72
N ILE A 282 -31.18 -31.28 53.31
CA ILE A 282 -31.94 -30.94 52.10
C ILE A 282 -32.62 -29.55 52.17
N ASP A 283 -32.77 -28.98 53.36
CA ASP A 283 -33.33 -27.63 53.57
C ASP A 283 -32.26 -26.52 53.52
N SER A 284 -30.97 -26.87 53.41
CA SER A 284 -29.89 -25.90 53.25
C SER A 284 -29.91 -25.23 51.87
N SER A 285 -29.83 -23.90 51.86
CA SER A 285 -29.60 -23.09 50.65
C SER A 285 -28.14 -22.68 50.63
N LYS A 286 -27.35 -23.21 49.69
CA LYS A 286 -25.92 -22.87 49.56
C LYS A 286 -25.53 -22.56 48.11
N SER A 287 -24.37 -21.96 47.96
CA SER A 287 -23.71 -21.72 46.67
C SER A 287 -23.20 -23.07 46.15
N VAL A 288 -23.48 -23.41 44.89
CA VAL A 288 -23.03 -24.68 44.30
C VAL A 288 -21.51 -24.67 44.11
N VAL A 289 -20.98 -23.54 43.66
CA VAL A 289 -19.56 -23.26 43.56
C VAL A 289 -19.30 -21.90 44.21
N SER A 290 -18.63 -21.91 45.36
CA SER A 290 -18.29 -20.68 46.09
C SER A 290 -17.31 -19.81 45.29
N GLN A 291 -17.19 -18.54 45.65
CA GLN A 291 -16.17 -17.64 45.05
C GLN A 291 -14.76 -18.23 45.11
N SER A 292 -14.38 -18.88 46.21
CA SER A 292 -13.04 -19.47 46.41
C SER A 292 -12.80 -20.69 45.52
N SER A 293 -13.86 -21.39 45.11
CA SER A 293 -13.74 -22.48 44.12
C SER A 293 -13.87 -21.97 42.68
N ALA A 294 -14.71 -20.95 42.46
CA ALA A 294 -14.98 -20.39 41.13
C ALA A 294 -13.82 -19.59 40.54
N CYS A 295 -12.92 -19.08 41.38
CA CYS A 295 -11.89 -18.10 41.01
C CYS A 295 -10.50 -18.53 41.46
N LEU A 296 -9.50 -18.35 40.58
CA LEU A 296 -8.09 -18.45 40.94
C LEU A 296 -7.55 -17.09 41.42
N ASP A 297 -6.56 -17.12 42.30
CA ASP A 297 -5.95 -15.91 42.87
C ASP A 297 -5.15 -15.13 41.82
N GLY A 298 -5.13 -13.79 41.94
CA GLY A 298 -4.40 -12.90 41.02
C GLY A 298 -5.16 -12.46 39.77
N PHE A 299 -6.39 -12.95 39.55
CA PHE A 299 -7.19 -12.63 38.35
C PHE A 299 -8.46 -11.80 38.67
N PRO A 300 -8.97 -11.02 37.68
CA PRO A 300 -10.25 -10.32 37.81
C PRO A 300 -11.41 -11.28 38.09
N ARG A 301 -12.21 -10.95 39.11
CA ARG A 301 -13.37 -11.73 39.55
C ARG A 301 -14.61 -10.87 39.76
N PHE A 302 -15.77 -11.36 39.32
CA PHE A 302 -17.04 -10.63 39.33
C PHE A 302 -18.16 -11.52 39.88
N GLY A 303 -18.88 -11.02 40.89
CA GLY A 303 -20.06 -11.71 41.45
C GLY A 303 -21.31 -11.35 40.67
N LEU A 304 -22.14 -12.33 40.33
CA LEU A 304 -23.44 -12.14 39.70
C LEU A 304 -24.56 -12.59 40.63
N ASP A 305 -25.56 -11.72 40.81
CA ASP A 305 -26.74 -11.98 41.64
C ASP A 305 -27.74 -12.92 40.97
N VAL A 306 -27.28 -14.15 40.76
CA VAL A 306 -28.01 -15.25 40.14
C VAL A 306 -27.56 -16.55 40.80
N ARG A 307 -28.36 -17.61 40.65
CA ARG A 307 -27.98 -18.98 41.01
C ARG A 307 -27.09 -19.60 39.93
N HIS A 308 -26.36 -20.67 40.28
CA HIS A 308 -25.37 -21.33 39.43
C HIS A 308 -25.83 -21.59 37.99
N ASN A 309 -27.03 -22.16 37.84
CA ASN A 309 -27.59 -22.54 36.54
C ASN A 309 -28.01 -21.34 35.68
N LEU A 310 -28.05 -20.13 36.25
CA LEU A 310 -28.41 -18.89 35.56
C LEU A 310 -27.17 -18.05 35.19
N LEU A 311 -25.96 -18.45 35.60
CA LEU A 311 -24.71 -17.77 35.21
C LEU A 311 -24.51 -17.73 33.69
N HIS A 312 -25.05 -18.69 32.95
CA HIS A 312 -24.89 -18.85 31.50
C HIS A 312 -26.21 -18.71 30.72
N LYS A 313 -27.31 -18.32 31.38
CA LYS A 313 -28.64 -18.13 30.80
C LYS A 313 -29.07 -16.67 30.90
N HIS A 314 -29.29 -16.03 29.75
CA HIS A 314 -29.61 -14.61 29.68
C HIS A 314 -30.81 -14.34 28.78
N ALA A 315 -31.87 -13.77 29.35
CA ALA A 315 -33.16 -13.59 28.69
C ALA A 315 -33.26 -12.32 27.83
N ASN A 316 -32.55 -11.24 28.20
CA ASN A 316 -32.70 -9.95 27.54
C ASN A 316 -31.41 -9.11 27.61
N PRO A 317 -31.20 -8.17 26.66
CA PRO A 317 -29.95 -7.43 26.56
C PRO A 317 -29.79 -6.35 27.63
N LYS A 318 -30.83 -6.08 28.42
CA LYS A 318 -30.82 -5.10 29.52
C LYS A 318 -30.52 -5.73 30.87
N GLY A 319 -30.49 -7.05 30.99
CA GLY A 319 -30.18 -7.74 32.24
C GLY A 319 -28.75 -7.48 32.70
N ASP A 320 -28.57 -7.21 34.00
CA ASP A 320 -27.28 -6.76 34.51
C ASP A 320 -26.19 -7.84 34.44
N ALA A 321 -26.54 -9.10 34.69
CA ALA A 321 -25.62 -10.23 34.51
C ALA A 321 -25.11 -10.33 33.06
N PHE A 322 -26.01 -10.24 32.08
CA PHE A 322 -25.65 -10.23 30.66
C PHE A 322 -24.77 -9.03 30.31
N LYS A 323 -25.10 -7.81 30.76
CA LYS A 323 -24.30 -6.62 30.49
C LYS A 323 -22.86 -6.77 30.99
N GLN A 324 -22.68 -7.31 32.20
CA GLN A 324 -21.35 -7.52 32.76
C GLN A 324 -20.55 -8.54 31.95
N ILE A 325 -21.13 -9.71 31.63
CA ILE A 325 -20.47 -10.74 30.82
C ILE A 325 -20.17 -10.20 29.42
N ALA A 326 -21.16 -9.64 28.73
CA ALA A 326 -21.01 -9.11 27.37
C ALA A 326 -19.95 -8.00 27.30
N LYS A 327 -19.84 -7.15 28.33
CA LYS A 327 -18.76 -6.16 28.43
C LYS A 327 -17.39 -6.83 28.47
N GLN A 328 -17.19 -7.84 29.32
CA GLN A 328 -15.91 -8.53 29.42
C GLN A 328 -15.58 -9.31 28.13
N VAL A 329 -16.56 -9.98 27.51
CA VAL A 329 -16.38 -10.65 26.21
C VAL A 329 -15.93 -9.63 25.16
N LYS A 330 -16.63 -8.50 25.07
CA LYS A 330 -16.32 -7.43 24.12
C LYS A 330 -14.90 -6.88 24.36
N ASP A 331 -14.55 -6.57 25.61
CA ASP A 331 -13.23 -6.05 25.96
C ASP A 331 -12.09 -7.04 25.64
N LEU A 332 -12.34 -8.35 25.74
CA LEU A 332 -11.39 -9.39 25.34
C LEU A 332 -11.26 -9.49 23.82
N VAL A 333 -12.40 -9.50 23.11
CA VAL A 333 -12.45 -9.55 21.64
C VAL A 333 -11.76 -8.33 21.03
N GLU A 334 -12.05 -7.11 21.49
CA GLU A 334 -11.42 -5.89 20.98
C GLU A 334 -9.91 -5.90 21.20
N LYS A 335 -9.44 -6.34 22.38
CA LYS A 335 -8.00 -6.48 22.65
C LYS A 335 -7.35 -7.56 21.78
N ALA A 336 -8.03 -8.68 21.56
CA ALA A 336 -7.55 -9.76 20.70
C ALA A 336 -7.34 -9.26 19.26
N ILE A 337 -8.28 -8.47 18.74
CA ILE A 337 -8.20 -7.87 17.41
C ILE A 337 -7.08 -6.83 17.34
N GLN A 338 -7.01 -5.92 18.32
CA GLN A 338 -5.94 -4.91 18.40
C GLN A 338 -4.54 -5.52 18.46
N GLY A 339 -4.43 -6.72 19.03
CA GLY A 339 -3.21 -7.50 19.11
C GLY A 339 -2.86 -8.28 17.83
N THR A 340 -3.57 -8.13 16.71
CA THR A 340 -3.22 -8.83 15.46
C THR A 340 -2.09 -8.14 14.68
N PRO A 341 -1.28 -8.90 13.90
CA PRO A 341 -0.25 -8.31 13.04
C PRO A 341 -0.82 -7.26 12.08
N ASP A 342 -1.98 -7.53 11.46
CA ASP A 342 -2.65 -6.61 10.53
C ASP A 342 -3.04 -5.29 11.18
N THR A 343 -3.60 -5.34 12.39
CA THR A 343 -4.00 -4.13 13.11
C THR A 343 -2.77 -3.33 13.53
N LEU A 344 -1.68 -3.99 13.92
CA LEU A 344 -0.42 -3.33 14.22
C LEU A 344 0.15 -2.62 12.99
N ILE A 345 0.14 -3.28 11.82
CA ILE A 345 0.59 -2.68 10.55
C ILE A 345 -0.24 -1.43 10.24
N ARG A 346 -1.57 -1.54 10.28
CA ARG A 346 -2.48 -0.41 10.04
C ARG A 346 -2.20 0.76 10.99
N ASN A 347 -2.10 0.49 12.28
CA ASN A 347 -1.99 1.54 13.31
C ASN A 347 -0.59 2.14 13.44
N LYS A 348 0.47 1.46 12.96
CA LYS A 348 1.85 1.97 13.07
C LYS A 348 2.43 2.42 11.74
N HIS A 349 2.16 1.71 10.65
CA HIS A 349 2.80 1.94 9.34
C HIS A 349 1.90 2.64 8.33
N TYR A 350 0.58 2.51 8.47
CA TYR A 350 -0.40 3.15 7.57
C TYR A 350 -1.11 4.35 8.21
N THR A 351 -0.40 5.08 9.06
CA THR A 351 -0.92 6.32 9.67
C THR A 351 -0.78 7.50 8.72
N ASP A 352 -1.55 8.58 8.96
CA ASP A 352 -1.46 9.82 8.19
C ASP A 352 -0.03 10.38 8.14
N LYS A 353 0.79 10.14 9.17
CA LYS A 353 2.20 10.56 9.18
C LYS A 353 3.01 9.93 8.05
N TYR A 354 2.78 8.67 7.71
CA TYR A 354 3.53 7.94 6.68
C TYR A 354 2.87 8.03 5.31
N LEU A 355 1.53 8.13 5.27
CA LEU A 355 0.77 8.26 4.04
C LEU A 355 0.69 9.70 3.53
N LYS A 356 0.94 10.73 4.35
CA LYS A 356 0.89 12.13 3.88
C LYS A 356 1.84 12.38 2.71
N ILE A 357 1.40 13.30 1.86
CA ILE A 357 2.19 13.88 0.77
C ILE A 357 2.55 15.30 1.18
N THR A 358 3.76 15.70 0.84
CA THR A 358 4.30 17.00 1.22
C THR A 358 4.83 17.66 -0.05
N ARG A 359 4.30 18.84 -0.36
CA ARG A 359 4.75 19.71 -1.44
C ARG A 359 6.22 20.07 -1.27
N LEU A 360 6.87 20.55 -2.33
CA LEU A 360 8.27 20.94 -2.35
C LEU A 360 8.60 21.98 -1.28
N LEU A 361 7.71 22.95 -1.02
CA LEU A 361 7.89 23.96 0.04
C LEU A 361 7.54 23.47 1.45
N GLY A 362 7.06 22.23 1.62
CA GLY A 362 6.81 21.62 2.93
C GLY A 362 5.35 21.54 3.36
N GLU A 363 4.42 22.10 2.58
CA GLU A 363 2.99 22.06 2.87
C GLU A 363 2.39 20.67 2.64
N PRO A 364 1.45 20.22 3.50
CA PRO A 364 0.78 18.94 3.29
C PRO A 364 -0.21 19.01 2.12
N LEU A 365 -0.23 17.99 1.28
CA LEU A 365 -1.25 17.78 0.26
C LEU A 365 -2.15 16.60 0.67
N PRO A 366 -3.48 16.80 0.84
CA PRO A 366 -4.42 15.72 1.13
C PRO A 366 -4.41 14.61 0.07
N MET A 367 -4.59 13.37 0.52
CA MET A 367 -4.49 12.18 -0.35
C MET A 367 -5.65 12.08 -1.34
N GLU A 368 -6.82 12.60 -0.98
CA GLU A 368 -8.01 12.68 -1.82
C GLU A 368 -7.81 13.58 -3.05
N GLN A 369 -6.80 14.44 -3.02
CA GLN A 369 -6.52 15.46 -4.03
C GLN A 369 -5.36 15.06 -4.96
N CYS A 370 -4.89 13.82 -4.83
CA CYS A 370 -3.82 13.30 -5.67
C CYS A 370 -4.40 12.60 -6.90
N TYR A 371 -4.14 13.16 -8.07
CA TYR A 371 -4.51 12.57 -9.36
C TYR A 371 -3.55 11.43 -9.70
N ILE A 372 -4.12 10.29 -10.11
CA ILE A 372 -3.39 9.10 -10.55
C ILE A 372 -3.89 8.73 -11.94
N ASN A 373 -3.00 8.84 -12.92
CA ASN A 373 -3.28 8.43 -14.29
C ASN A 373 -2.31 7.36 -14.75
N LEU A 374 -2.87 6.27 -15.27
CA LEU A 374 -2.15 5.11 -15.75
C LEU A 374 -2.56 4.84 -17.21
N ALA A 375 -1.61 4.41 -18.02
CA ALA A 375 -1.87 3.96 -19.39
C ALA A 375 -1.17 2.63 -19.66
N ILE A 376 -1.77 1.79 -20.51
CA ILE A 376 -1.19 0.50 -20.90
C ILE A 376 0.02 0.73 -21.81
N VAL A 377 1.12 0.02 -21.53
CA VAL A 377 2.31 -0.01 -22.38
C VAL A 377 2.18 -1.17 -23.36
N TRP A 378 2.05 -0.86 -24.65
CA TRP A 378 2.01 -1.86 -25.72
C TRP A 378 3.42 -2.18 -26.22
N ARG A 379 3.71 -3.46 -26.50
CA ARG A 379 4.96 -3.85 -27.16
C ARG A 379 4.86 -3.56 -28.66
N PRO A 380 5.98 -3.26 -29.35
CA PRO A 380 5.96 -3.05 -30.79
C PRO A 380 5.41 -4.28 -31.53
N GLY A 381 4.28 -4.12 -32.24
CA GLY A 381 3.58 -5.21 -32.95
C GLY A 381 2.21 -5.59 -32.38
N ASP A 382 1.90 -5.18 -31.14
CA ASP A 382 0.65 -5.52 -30.44
C ASP A 382 -0.41 -4.39 -30.50
N GLU A 383 -0.27 -3.41 -31.39
CA GLU A 383 -1.24 -2.32 -31.51
C GLU A 383 -2.54 -2.81 -32.17
N PRO A 384 -3.72 -2.39 -31.67
CA PRO A 384 -5.00 -2.78 -32.28
C PRO A 384 -5.09 -2.25 -33.71
N ARG A 385 -5.27 -3.15 -34.69
CA ARG A 385 -5.48 -2.81 -36.10
C ARG A 385 -6.74 -1.93 -36.22
N ARG A 386 -6.54 -0.63 -36.51
CA ARG A 386 -7.63 0.33 -36.74
C ARG A 386 -8.41 -0.05 -37.99
N SER A 387 -9.71 -0.24 -37.88
CA SER A 387 -10.63 -0.39 -39.01
C SER A 387 -10.98 0.98 -39.61
N GLY A 388 -10.59 1.19 -40.87
CA GLY A 388 -11.22 2.16 -41.78
C GLY A 388 -11.08 3.65 -41.44
N GLY A 389 -9.97 4.26 -41.86
CA GLY A 389 -9.79 5.71 -41.95
C GLY A 389 -8.33 6.03 -42.23
N ARG A 390 -8.04 6.90 -43.21
CA ARG A 390 -6.67 7.40 -43.45
C ARG A 390 -6.10 7.87 -42.11
N SER A 391 -5.00 7.24 -41.71
CA SER A 391 -4.37 7.41 -40.41
C SER A 391 -3.68 8.78 -40.32
N ASP A 392 -4.38 9.78 -39.81
CA ASP A 392 -3.77 10.94 -39.17
C ASP A 392 -3.28 10.53 -37.77
N ASP A 393 -2.34 9.58 -37.72
CA ASP A 393 -1.76 9.13 -36.46
C ASP A 393 -0.55 10.04 -36.11
N PRO A 394 -0.57 10.77 -34.99
CA PRO A 394 0.51 11.71 -34.65
C PRO A 394 1.87 11.02 -34.43
N LEU A 395 1.87 9.71 -34.16
CA LEU A 395 3.06 8.91 -33.87
C LEU A 395 3.85 8.53 -35.13
N SER A 396 3.23 8.40 -36.30
CA SER A 396 3.99 8.23 -37.56
C SER A 396 4.54 9.56 -38.11
N ASN A 397 4.13 10.68 -37.49
CA ASN A 397 4.30 12.03 -38.02
C ASN A 397 5.13 12.96 -37.12
N ALA A 398 5.73 12.45 -36.04
CA ALA A 398 6.66 13.18 -35.20
C ALA A 398 8.10 12.80 -35.53
N SER A 399 8.97 13.80 -35.69
CA SER A 399 10.41 13.58 -35.88
C SER A 399 10.99 12.66 -34.80
N PRO A 400 11.77 11.62 -35.13
CA PRO A 400 12.46 10.77 -34.15
C PRO A 400 13.46 11.56 -33.28
N PHE A 401 13.73 12.81 -33.66
CA PHE A 401 14.61 13.76 -32.97
C PHE A 401 13.86 14.83 -32.17
N SER A 402 12.52 14.76 -32.07
CA SER A 402 11.73 15.73 -31.32
C SER A 402 11.94 15.60 -29.81
N LEU A 403 12.01 16.74 -29.11
CA LEU A 403 12.03 16.77 -27.63
C LEU A 403 10.80 16.06 -27.03
N SER A 404 9.67 15.96 -27.75
CA SER A 404 8.51 15.16 -27.35
C SER A 404 8.77 13.65 -27.35
N ALA A 405 9.52 13.11 -28.32
CA ALA A 405 9.94 11.71 -28.33
C ALA A 405 10.94 11.42 -27.19
N ARG A 406 11.74 12.42 -26.84
CA ARG A 406 12.74 12.36 -25.77
C ARG A 406 12.14 12.48 -24.36
N LEU A 407 11.21 13.41 -24.19
CA LEU A 407 10.47 13.62 -22.95
C LEU A 407 9.30 12.64 -22.78
N LYS A 408 8.88 11.92 -23.84
CA LYS A 408 7.73 10.98 -23.87
C LYS A 408 6.48 11.50 -23.14
N VAL A 409 6.17 12.79 -23.25
CA VAL A 409 5.03 13.43 -22.56
C VAL A 409 3.85 13.67 -23.50
N GLN A 410 3.49 12.68 -24.32
CA GLN A 410 2.25 12.76 -25.10
C GLN A 410 1.12 12.12 -24.30
N THR A 411 -0.08 12.71 -24.40
CA THR A 411 -1.29 12.15 -23.80
C THR A 411 -1.64 10.89 -24.59
N PRO A 412 -1.61 9.68 -23.98
CA PRO A 412 -1.99 8.47 -24.68
C PRO A 412 -3.46 8.53 -25.08
N ASP A 413 -3.83 7.75 -26.09
CA ASP A 413 -5.22 7.57 -26.50
C ASP A 413 -6.10 7.21 -25.28
N GLN A 414 -7.31 7.76 -25.23
CA GLN A 414 -8.24 7.51 -24.11
C GLN A 414 -8.50 6.01 -23.91
N ASN A 415 -8.42 5.22 -24.98
CA ASN A 415 -8.63 3.78 -24.97
C ASN A 415 -7.52 2.98 -24.24
N SER A 416 -6.35 3.57 -24.02
CA SER A 416 -5.27 2.91 -23.26
C SER A 416 -5.22 3.32 -21.79
N GLN A 417 -6.05 4.27 -21.37
CA GLN A 417 -6.06 4.77 -19.99
C GLN A 417 -6.76 3.79 -19.03
N VAL A 418 -6.19 3.65 -17.84
CA VAL A 418 -6.68 2.73 -16.80
C VAL A 418 -6.93 3.51 -15.52
N LYS A 419 -8.18 3.48 -15.04
CA LYS A 419 -8.51 4.01 -13.72
C LYS A 419 -7.99 3.08 -12.64
N LEU A 420 -7.57 3.64 -11.51
CA LEU A 420 -7.07 2.85 -10.39
C LEU A 420 -8.12 1.85 -9.90
N GLN A 421 -9.40 2.24 -9.79
CA GLN A 421 -10.45 1.35 -9.26
C GLN A 421 -10.63 0.10 -10.11
N THR A 422 -10.45 0.20 -11.43
CA THR A 422 -10.66 -0.88 -12.40
C THR A 422 -9.38 -1.65 -12.71
N LEU A 423 -8.30 -1.45 -11.93
CA LEU A 423 -6.97 -2.01 -12.20
C LEU A 423 -6.99 -3.55 -12.34
N PHE A 424 -7.76 -4.23 -11.49
CA PHE A 424 -7.88 -5.70 -11.47
C PHE A 424 -9.08 -6.25 -12.26
N ASP A 425 -9.79 -5.40 -13.00
CA ASP A 425 -10.94 -5.83 -13.79
C ASP A 425 -10.49 -6.62 -15.04
N PRO A 426 -11.27 -7.65 -15.45
CA PRO A 426 -11.03 -8.38 -16.68
C PRO A 426 -11.01 -7.45 -17.89
N ARG A 427 -10.03 -7.63 -18.77
CA ARG A 427 -9.82 -6.77 -19.94
C ARG A 427 -9.33 -7.57 -21.14
N LYS A 428 -9.72 -7.13 -22.33
CA LYS A 428 -9.27 -7.73 -23.58
C LYS A 428 -7.86 -7.25 -23.90
N MET A 429 -6.96 -8.20 -24.11
CA MET A 429 -5.60 -7.98 -24.55
C MET A 429 -5.54 -7.96 -26.10
N PRO A 430 -4.47 -7.44 -26.71
CA PRO A 430 -4.34 -7.35 -28.17
C PRO A 430 -4.37 -8.68 -28.91
N ASP A 431 -3.98 -9.75 -28.22
CA ASP A 431 -4.10 -11.14 -28.69
C ASP A 431 -5.55 -11.66 -28.71
N GLY A 432 -6.52 -10.83 -28.33
CA GLY A 432 -7.94 -11.17 -28.23
C GLY A 432 -8.34 -11.92 -26.96
N GLN A 433 -7.38 -12.31 -26.11
CA GLN A 433 -7.65 -13.01 -24.86
C GLN A 433 -8.15 -12.03 -23.80
N THR A 434 -9.13 -12.46 -23.00
CA THR A 434 -9.54 -11.70 -21.82
C THR A 434 -8.66 -12.12 -20.65
N LYS A 435 -7.88 -11.18 -20.12
CA LYS A 435 -6.98 -11.39 -18.97
C LYS A 435 -7.51 -10.61 -17.78
N THR A 436 -7.47 -11.22 -16.61
CA THR A 436 -7.74 -10.55 -15.33
C THR A 436 -6.39 -10.27 -14.67
N PRO A 437 -5.89 -9.02 -14.71
CA PRO A 437 -4.56 -8.73 -14.19
C PRO A 437 -4.51 -9.00 -12.70
N ARG A 438 -3.43 -9.61 -12.20
CA ARG A 438 -3.13 -9.73 -10.75
C ARG A 438 -1.70 -9.29 -10.42
N ARG A 439 -0.78 -9.40 -11.38
CA ARG A 439 0.62 -8.97 -11.31
C ARG A 439 0.84 -7.81 -12.27
N VAL A 440 0.91 -6.61 -11.72
CA VAL A 440 0.93 -5.36 -12.47
C VAL A 440 2.30 -4.71 -12.31
N LEU A 441 2.99 -4.47 -13.43
CA LEU A 441 4.20 -3.63 -13.44
C LEU A 441 3.81 -2.21 -13.84
N ILE A 442 4.19 -1.23 -13.03
CA ILE A 442 3.94 0.19 -13.27
C ILE A 442 5.27 0.92 -13.42
N ARG A 443 5.55 1.38 -14.62
CA ARG A 443 6.72 2.20 -14.93
C ARG A 443 6.39 3.68 -14.78
N GLY A 444 7.37 4.46 -14.33
CA GLY A 444 7.19 5.88 -14.21
C GLY A 444 8.49 6.62 -14.02
N ARG A 445 8.59 7.81 -14.62
CA ARG A 445 9.77 8.68 -14.51
C ARG A 445 9.97 9.17 -13.06
N ALA A 446 11.12 9.81 -12.81
CA ALA A 446 11.34 10.49 -11.54
C ALA A 446 10.30 11.62 -11.36
N GLY A 447 9.81 11.80 -10.14
CA GLY A 447 8.88 12.90 -9.82
C GLY A 447 7.43 12.75 -10.27
N ILE A 448 7.10 11.68 -11.02
CA ILE A 448 5.75 11.47 -11.57
C ILE A 448 4.71 11.01 -10.54
N GLY A 449 5.16 10.52 -9.38
CA GLY A 449 4.27 10.09 -8.29
C GLY A 449 4.12 8.58 -8.07
N LYS A 450 5.08 7.73 -8.45
CA LYS A 450 5.02 6.27 -8.19
C LYS A 450 4.80 5.91 -6.71
N THR A 451 5.61 6.46 -5.80
CA THR A 451 5.40 6.23 -4.35
C THR A 451 4.12 6.89 -3.84
N THR A 452 3.69 8.00 -4.45
CA THR A 452 2.38 8.63 -4.19
C THR A 452 1.24 7.69 -4.55
N LEU A 453 1.33 6.98 -5.68
CA LEU A 453 0.42 5.92 -6.08
C LEU A 453 0.37 4.79 -5.04
N CYS A 454 1.53 4.28 -4.59
CA CYS A 454 1.58 3.25 -3.55
C CYS A 454 0.86 3.69 -2.26
N LYS A 455 1.11 4.92 -1.80
CA LYS A 455 0.41 5.50 -0.64
C LYS A 455 -1.09 5.66 -0.88
N LYS A 456 -1.50 6.09 -2.07
CA LYS A 456 -2.90 6.26 -2.46
C LYS A 456 -3.64 4.92 -2.47
N ILE A 457 -3.00 3.85 -2.96
CA ILE A 457 -3.55 2.49 -2.91
C ILE A 457 -3.79 2.05 -1.46
N VAL A 458 -2.79 2.20 -0.58
CA VAL A 458 -2.92 1.84 0.84
C VAL A 458 -4.05 2.66 1.49
N HIS A 459 -4.08 3.96 1.24
CA HIS A 459 -5.10 4.86 1.77
C HIS A 459 -6.51 4.47 1.33
N ASP A 460 -6.72 4.27 0.03
CA ASP A 460 -8.03 3.97 -0.55
C ASP A 460 -8.48 2.55 -0.24
N PHE A 461 -7.56 1.59 -0.08
CA PHE A 461 -7.89 0.26 0.41
C PHE A 461 -8.45 0.31 1.84
N LEU A 462 -7.80 1.08 2.73
CA LEU A 462 -8.21 1.17 4.13
C LEU A 462 -9.45 2.05 4.36
N ARG A 463 -9.59 3.15 3.61
CA ARG A 463 -10.65 4.15 3.81
C ARG A 463 -11.74 4.10 2.75
N GLY A 464 -11.35 4.00 1.48
CA GLY A 464 -12.26 3.91 0.33
C GLY A 464 -12.80 2.51 0.07
N ARG A 465 -12.25 1.49 0.77
CA ARG A 465 -12.59 0.06 0.63
C ARG A 465 -12.54 -0.44 -0.81
N ILE A 466 -11.62 0.10 -1.62
CA ILE A 466 -11.40 -0.42 -2.97
C ILE A 466 -10.90 -1.87 -2.87
N TRP A 467 -11.39 -2.73 -3.75
CA TRP A 467 -10.99 -4.15 -3.83
C TRP A 467 -11.23 -4.99 -2.57
N GLU A 468 -12.13 -4.59 -1.66
CA GLU A 468 -12.47 -5.36 -0.46
C GLU A 468 -12.96 -6.79 -0.75
N LYS A 469 -13.51 -7.02 -1.95
CA LYS A 469 -13.96 -8.33 -2.43
C LYS A 469 -12.82 -9.21 -2.97
N LEU A 470 -11.68 -8.60 -3.29
CA LEU A 470 -10.53 -9.28 -3.89
C LEU A 470 -9.45 -9.57 -2.85
N PHE A 471 -9.22 -8.65 -1.92
CA PHE A 471 -8.12 -8.74 -0.96
C PHE A 471 -8.61 -8.40 0.45
N THR A 472 -8.17 -9.19 1.42
CA THR A 472 -8.36 -8.93 2.86
C THR A 472 -7.22 -8.07 3.42
N ARG A 473 -6.05 -8.13 2.76
CA ARG A 473 -4.79 -7.54 3.24
C ARG A 473 -4.02 -6.83 2.12
N VAL A 474 -3.39 -5.70 2.48
CA VAL A 474 -2.41 -4.98 1.65
C VAL A 474 -1.10 -4.86 2.43
N LEU A 475 -0.01 -5.33 1.82
CA LEU A 475 1.35 -5.22 2.35
C LEU A 475 2.19 -4.32 1.43
N TRP A 476 2.46 -3.10 1.88
CA TRP A 476 3.33 -2.15 1.18
C TRP A 476 4.78 -2.30 1.61
N LEU A 477 5.62 -2.74 0.68
CA LEU A 477 7.04 -2.99 0.84
C LEU A 477 7.86 -1.98 0.03
N PRO A 478 8.36 -0.90 0.66
CA PRO A 478 9.36 -0.05 0.05
C PRO A 478 10.68 -0.82 -0.10
N LEU A 479 11.03 -1.18 -1.34
CA LEU A 479 12.14 -2.09 -1.62
C LEU A 479 13.49 -1.53 -1.21
N ARG A 480 13.67 -0.19 -1.22
CA ARG A 480 14.85 0.46 -0.63
C ARG A 480 15.17 -0.01 0.78
N ARG A 481 14.19 -0.39 1.61
CA ARG A 481 14.42 -0.88 2.98
C ARG A 481 15.19 -2.19 3.02
N LEU A 482 15.20 -2.96 1.94
CA LEU A 482 15.97 -4.20 1.83
C LEU A 482 17.48 -3.96 1.87
N LYS A 483 17.96 -2.79 1.45
CA LYS A 483 19.38 -2.40 1.53
C LYS A 483 19.87 -2.16 2.97
N GLN A 484 18.97 -1.98 3.93
CA GLN A 484 19.33 -1.77 5.34
C GLN A 484 19.65 -3.08 6.07
N MET A 485 19.66 -4.19 5.35
CA MET A 485 19.58 -5.52 5.92
C MET A 485 20.90 -6.26 5.67
N GLU A 486 21.61 -6.58 6.74
CA GLU A 486 22.74 -7.52 6.70
C GLU A 486 22.22 -8.92 7.02
N TYR A 487 21.58 -9.57 6.05
CA TYR A 487 21.01 -10.89 6.29
C TYR A 487 22.06 -12.01 6.21
N ARG A 488 21.92 -12.99 7.09
CA ARG A 488 22.49 -14.34 6.89
C ARG A 488 21.66 -15.16 5.88
N LYS A 489 20.39 -14.78 5.64
CA LYS A 489 19.45 -15.40 4.69
C LYS A 489 18.34 -14.41 4.28
N TYR A 490 18.11 -14.22 2.99
CA TYR A 490 17.02 -13.38 2.47
C TYR A 490 15.76 -14.24 2.30
N ASP A 491 14.85 -14.21 3.27
CA ASP A 491 13.50 -14.78 3.13
C ASP A 491 12.41 -13.76 3.48
N LEU A 492 11.20 -13.98 2.98
CA LEU A 492 10.09 -13.03 3.14
C LEU A 492 9.71 -12.86 4.63
N GLY A 493 9.92 -13.86 5.49
CA GLY A 493 9.56 -13.81 6.89
C GLY A 493 10.41 -12.79 7.63
N GLU A 494 11.71 -12.82 7.37
CA GLU A 494 12.67 -11.84 7.87
C GLU A 494 12.42 -10.43 7.31
N VAL A 495 11.99 -10.32 6.05
CA VAL A 495 11.61 -9.03 5.46
C VAL A 495 10.41 -8.44 6.17
N LEU A 496 9.35 -9.23 6.39
CA LEU A 496 8.15 -8.78 7.09
C LEU A 496 8.46 -8.40 8.54
N HIS A 497 9.29 -9.18 9.23
CA HIS A 497 9.78 -8.87 10.57
C HIS A 497 10.43 -7.48 10.62
N HIS A 498 11.39 -7.23 9.74
CA HIS A 498 12.12 -5.98 9.74
C HIS A 498 11.26 -4.79 9.28
N VAL A 499 10.46 -4.96 8.23
CA VAL A 499 9.65 -3.88 7.67
C VAL A 499 8.57 -3.45 8.67
N TYR A 500 7.89 -4.40 9.31
CA TYR A 500 6.69 -4.08 10.10
C TYR A 500 6.87 -4.19 11.63
N PHE A 501 7.75 -5.05 12.12
CA PHE A 501 7.76 -5.44 13.53
C PHE A 501 9.04 -5.08 14.28
N GLN A 502 10.09 -4.63 13.59
CA GLN A 502 11.36 -4.25 14.21
C GLN A 502 11.17 -3.27 15.36
N GLY A 503 11.78 -3.57 16.51
CA GLY A 503 11.68 -2.76 17.73
C GLY A 503 10.43 -3.03 18.59
N HIS A 504 9.54 -3.95 18.20
CA HIS A 504 8.42 -4.37 19.03
C HIS A 504 8.84 -5.43 20.06
N ARG A 505 8.31 -5.36 21.29
CA ARG A 505 8.58 -6.35 22.36
C ARG A 505 8.25 -7.80 21.96
N ASN A 506 7.31 -7.98 21.05
CA ASN A 506 6.81 -9.28 20.56
C ASN A 506 6.98 -9.43 19.04
N ALA A 507 8.00 -8.81 18.46
CA ALA A 507 8.17 -8.72 17.01
C ALA A 507 8.16 -10.09 16.32
N SER A 508 8.89 -11.07 16.86
CA SER A 508 8.97 -12.44 16.33
C SER A 508 7.60 -13.11 16.27
N ASN A 509 6.80 -13.02 17.35
CA ASN A 509 5.47 -13.62 17.39
C ASN A 509 4.52 -13.01 16.35
N TYR A 510 4.59 -11.69 16.13
CA TYR A 510 3.76 -11.03 15.12
C TYR A 510 4.20 -11.37 13.70
N SER A 511 5.51 -11.46 13.47
CA SER A 511 6.04 -11.86 12.18
C SER A 511 5.66 -13.29 11.84
N GLU A 512 5.82 -14.22 12.77
CA GLU A 512 5.43 -15.62 12.60
C GLU A 512 3.92 -15.76 12.39
N SER A 513 3.10 -15.04 13.16
CA SER A 513 1.64 -15.05 12.99
C SER A 513 1.22 -14.48 11.63
N LEU A 514 1.88 -13.41 11.15
CA LEU A 514 1.64 -12.89 9.80
C LEU A 514 2.08 -13.89 8.74
N TRP A 515 3.24 -14.51 8.93
CA TRP A 515 3.79 -15.53 8.04
C TRP A 515 2.85 -16.72 7.87
N ASP A 516 2.37 -17.28 8.99
CA ASP A 516 1.41 -18.37 8.98
C ASP A 516 0.11 -17.95 8.27
N ALA A 517 -0.40 -16.74 8.54
CA ALA A 517 -1.63 -16.26 7.94
C ALA A 517 -1.52 -16.07 6.42
N LEU A 518 -0.33 -15.72 5.92
CA LEU A 518 -0.06 -15.63 4.48
C LEU A 518 0.02 -17.02 3.82
N HIS A 519 0.59 -18.00 4.52
CA HIS A 519 0.70 -19.38 4.01
C HIS A 519 -0.65 -20.10 4.00
N GLU A 520 -1.52 -19.83 4.96
CA GLU A 520 -2.87 -20.40 5.02
C GLU A 520 -3.66 -20.13 3.75
N THR A 521 -3.66 -18.88 3.28
CA THR A 521 -4.38 -18.47 2.07
C THR A 521 -3.56 -18.65 0.80
N LYS A 522 -2.35 -19.21 0.90
CA LYS A 522 -1.35 -19.26 -0.19
C LYS A 522 -1.20 -17.89 -0.87
N TYR A 523 -1.22 -16.82 -0.07
CA TYR A 523 -1.08 -15.43 -0.51
C TYR A 523 -2.23 -14.90 -1.42
N GLN A 524 -3.30 -15.66 -1.66
CA GLN A 524 -4.33 -15.35 -2.66
C GLN A 524 -5.20 -14.13 -2.29
N ASP A 525 -5.34 -13.86 -1.00
CA ASP A 525 -6.15 -12.76 -0.46
C ASP A 525 -5.32 -11.52 -0.08
N THR A 526 -4.00 -11.56 -0.33
CA THR A 526 -3.06 -10.49 0.03
C THR A 526 -2.51 -9.82 -1.22
N LEU A 527 -2.60 -8.49 -1.27
CA LEU A 527 -1.96 -7.66 -2.30
C LEU A 527 -0.61 -7.14 -1.80
N PHE A 528 0.46 -7.47 -2.53
CA PHE A 528 1.79 -6.93 -2.29
C PHE A 528 2.03 -5.67 -3.14
N ILE A 529 2.49 -4.57 -2.52
CA ILE A 529 2.91 -3.36 -3.23
C ILE A 529 4.43 -3.25 -3.10
N LEU A 530 5.14 -3.49 -4.18
CA LEU A 530 6.60 -3.46 -4.26
C LEU A 530 7.02 -2.08 -4.81
N ASP A 531 7.41 -1.19 -3.91
CA ASP A 531 7.69 0.23 -4.21
C ASP A 531 9.19 0.45 -4.47
N GLY A 532 9.56 0.73 -5.73
CA GLY A 532 10.91 1.13 -6.13
C GLY A 532 11.88 -0.01 -6.44
N VAL A 533 11.63 -0.81 -7.48
CA VAL A 533 12.60 -1.86 -7.93
C VAL A 533 13.92 -1.25 -8.40
N ASP A 534 13.85 -0.07 -9.01
CA ASP A 534 15.04 0.70 -9.39
C ASP A 534 15.95 1.01 -8.20
N GLU A 535 15.40 1.11 -6.99
CA GLU A 535 16.17 1.37 -5.76
C GLU A 535 16.95 0.14 -5.28
N VAL A 536 16.75 -1.04 -5.87
CA VAL A 536 17.44 -2.31 -5.56
C VAL A 536 17.86 -3.05 -6.84
N SER A 537 18.29 -2.32 -7.87
CA SER A 537 18.61 -2.90 -9.18
C SER A 537 19.65 -4.02 -9.12
N GLU A 538 20.58 -3.97 -8.16
CA GLU A 538 21.59 -5.01 -7.94
C GLU A 538 20.98 -6.35 -7.51
N PHE A 539 19.75 -6.36 -6.98
CA PHE A 539 19.02 -7.59 -6.64
C PHE A 539 18.46 -8.28 -7.89
N LEU A 540 18.48 -7.62 -9.06
CA LEU A 540 18.11 -8.25 -10.33
C LEU A 540 19.25 -9.13 -10.87
N ASP A 541 20.49 -8.93 -10.41
CA ASP A 541 21.64 -9.73 -10.81
C ASP A 541 21.57 -11.12 -10.18
N LEU A 542 21.75 -12.17 -11.00
CA LEU A 542 21.65 -13.58 -10.57
C LEU A 542 22.63 -13.95 -9.45
N GLU A 543 23.78 -13.28 -9.39
CA GLU A 543 24.82 -13.53 -8.38
C GLU A 543 24.53 -12.84 -7.03
N HIS A 544 23.57 -11.92 -6.99
CA HIS A 544 23.28 -11.17 -5.78
C HIS A 544 22.48 -12.01 -4.78
N SER A 545 22.89 -12.00 -3.51
CA SER A 545 22.25 -12.78 -2.43
C SER A 545 20.75 -12.49 -2.23
N GLY A 546 20.30 -11.29 -2.60
CA GLY A 546 18.89 -10.87 -2.55
C GLY A 546 18.03 -11.25 -3.77
N HIS A 547 18.62 -11.85 -4.81
CA HIS A 547 17.94 -12.15 -6.08
C HIS A 547 16.73 -13.07 -5.92
N HIS A 548 16.91 -14.21 -5.25
CA HIS A 548 15.83 -15.18 -5.04
C HIS A 548 14.65 -14.61 -4.24
N LEU A 549 14.91 -13.71 -3.30
CA LEU A 549 13.85 -13.01 -2.56
C LEU A 549 13.06 -12.09 -3.49
N LEU A 550 13.74 -11.25 -4.28
CA LEU A 550 13.06 -10.33 -5.19
C LEU A 550 12.26 -11.09 -6.25
N GLN A 551 12.81 -12.20 -6.77
CA GLN A 551 12.12 -13.09 -7.69
C GLN A 551 10.87 -13.73 -7.05
N SER A 552 10.97 -14.17 -5.80
CA SER A 552 9.82 -14.71 -5.05
C SER A 552 8.73 -13.66 -4.85
N LEU A 553 9.12 -12.42 -4.55
CA LEU A 553 8.20 -11.28 -4.40
C LEU A 553 7.47 -10.93 -5.71
N PHE A 554 8.18 -10.94 -6.84
CA PHE A 554 7.58 -10.72 -8.16
C PHE A 554 6.57 -11.81 -8.55
N ASN A 555 6.83 -13.04 -8.11
CA ASN A 555 5.97 -14.20 -8.37
C ASN A 555 4.82 -14.35 -7.38
N MET A 556 4.62 -13.41 -6.45
CA MET A 556 3.43 -13.39 -5.60
C MET A 556 2.16 -13.35 -6.47
N PRO A 557 1.07 -14.04 -6.07
CA PRO A 557 -0.12 -14.17 -6.89
C PRO A 557 -0.78 -12.81 -7.18
N ASN A 558 -0.67 -11.87 -6.25
CA ASN A 558 -1.19 -10.50 -6.40
C ASN A 558 -0.09 -9.49 -6.03
N ALA A 559 0.40 -8.75 -7.03
CA ALA A 559 1.48 -7.79 -6.84
C ALA A 559 1.30 -6.55 -7.72
N ILE A 560 1.55 -5.38 -7.15
CA ILE A 560 1.79 -4.13 -7.87
C ILE A 560 3.25 -3.77 -7.69
N ILE A 561 4.00 -3.72 -8.78
CA ILE A 561 5.43 -3.44 -8.80
C ILE A 561 5.64 -2.08 -9.43
N THR A 562 6.44 -1.22 -8.81
CA THR A 562 6.80 0.09 -9.39
C THR A 562 8.27 0.19 -9.71
N THR A 563 8.62 0.77 -10.86
CA THR A 563 10.01 0.92 -11.30
C THR A 563 10.20 2.10 -12.27
N ARG A 564 11.45 2.42 -12.63
CA ARG A 564 11.76 3.42 -13.67
C ARG A 564 11.77 2.79 -15.07
N PRO A 565 11.56 3.60 -16.13
CA PRO A 565 11.56 3.09 -17.51
C PRO A 565 12.87 2.46 -17.97
N HIS A 566 14.02 2.90 -17.44
CA HIS A 566 15.34 2.38 -17.82
C HIS A 566 15.75 1.10 -17.07
N THR A 567 14.99 0.69 -16.05
CA THR A 567 15.29 -0.53 -15.31
C THR A 567 14.91 -1.74 -16.17
N THR A 568 15.91 -2.47 -16.64
CA THR A 568 15.74 -3.71 -17.39
C THR A 568 15.31 -4.82 -16.43
N ILE A 569 14.15 -5.42 -16.69
CA ILE A 569 13.63 -6.54 -15.89
C ILE A 569 14.07 -7.84 -16.58
N PRO A 570 14.86 -8.70 -15.90
CA PRO A 570 15.32 -9.96 -16.48
C PRO A 570 14.18 -10.92 -16.86
N TYR A 571 14.46 -11.87 -17.75
CA TYR A 571 13.44 -12.77 -18.32
C TYR A 571 12.72 -13.63 -17.26
N ASP A 572 13.45 -14.06 -16.24
CA ASP A 572 12.97 -14.86 -15.11
C ASP A 572 12.02 -14.10 -14.15
N PHE A 573 11.84 -12.79 -14.36
CA PHE A 573 10.86 -11.95 -13.65
C PHE A 573 9.62 -11.62 -14.51
N GLN A 574 9.51 -12.13 -15.75
CA GLN A 574 8.48 -11.72 -16.72
C GLN A 574 7.10 -12.36 -16.56
N ASN A 575 6.80 -12.97 -15.41
CA ASN A 575 5.47 -13.52 -15.13
C ASN A 575 4.47 -12.42 -14.75
N LEU A 576 4.40 -11.37 -15.57
CA LEU A 576 3.58 -10.17 -15.37
C LEU A 576 2.29 -10.28 -16.19
N ASP A 577 1.20 -9.78 -15.62
CA ASP A 577 -0.08 -9.83 -16.30
C ASP A 577 -0.28 -8.65 -17.25
N ILE A 578 0.12 -7.47 -16.80
CA ILE A 578 0.03 -6.22 -17.52
C ILE A 578 1.16 -5.26 -17.13
N GLU A 579 1.58 -4.45 -18.09
CA GLU A 579 2.53 -3.36 -17.91
C GLU A 579 1.83 -2.02 -18.16
N LEU A 580 1.98 -1.10 -17.21
CA LEU A 580 1.39 0.24 -17.24
C LEU A 580 2.49 1.30 -17.11
N GLU A 581 2.22 2.50 -17.59
CA GLU A 581 3.03 3.69 -17.37
C GLU A 581 2.20 4.78 -16.66
N THR A 582 2.82 5.45 -15.68
CA THR A 582 2.25 6.66 -15.08
C THR A 582 2.44 7.84 -16.04
N ILE A 583 1.35 8.49 -16.43
CA ILE A 583 1.38 9.53 -17.48
C ILE A 583 1.39 10.97 -16.95
N GLY A 584 1.36 11.15 -15.62
CA GLY A 584 1.30 12.46 -14.98
C GLY A 584 -0.10 13.07 -15.03
N PHE A 585 -0.20 14.38 -14.82
CA PHE A 585 -1.45 15.12 -14.88
C PHE A 585 -1.90 15.35 -16.32
N LEU A 586 -3.20 15.16 -16.55
CA LEU A 586 -3.89 15.57 -17.76
C LEU A 586 -4.02 17.10 -17.79
N PRO A 587 -4.19 17.73 -18.96
CA PRO A 587 -4.29 19.19 -19.07
C PRO A 587 -5.31 19.83 -18.12
N ASP A 588 -6.51 19.23 -17.97
CA ASP A 588 -7.56 19.74 -17.09
C ASP A 588 -7.18 19.60 -15.61
N GLU A 589 -6.42 18.57 -15.24
CA GLU A 589 -5.93 18.35 -13.88
C GLU A 589 -4.79 19.30 -13.52
N VAL A 590 -3.96 19.70 -14.50
CA VAL A 590 -2.96 20.76 -14.32
C VAL A 590 -3.67 22.06 -13.92
N GLN A 591 -4.74 22.42 -14.62
CA GLN A 591 -5.56 23.59 -14.30
C GLN A 591 -6.17 23.48 -12.89
N ALA A 592 -6.85 22.37 -12.59
CA ALA A 592 -7.48 22.17 -11.29
C ALA A 592 -6.47 22.19 -10.13
N TYR A 593 -5.26 21.68 -10.36
CA TYR A 593 -4.17 21.75 -9.39
C TYR A 593 -3.72 23.20 -9.15
N LEU A 594 -3.50 23.98 -10.21
CA LEU A 594 -3.07 25.38 -10.11
C LEU A 594 -4.11 26.28 -9.42
N GLU A 595 -5.38 26.18 -9.80
CA GLU A 595 -6.49 26.93 -9.19
C GLU A 595 -6.55 26.73 -7.67
N ARG A 596 -6.26 25.51 -7.23
CA ARG A 596 -6.29 25.14 -5.82
C ARG A 596 -5.07 25.60 -5.03
N VAL A 597 -3.89 25.49 -5.63
CA VAL A 597 -2.61 25.73 -4.97
C VAL A 597 -2.28 27.22 -4.93
N VAL A 598 -2.44 27.92 -6.05
CA VAL A 598 -2.06 29.34 -6.18
C VAL A 598 -3.12 30.26 -5.58
N GLN A 599 -4.40 29.85 -5.58
CA GLN A 599 -5.55 30.55 -4.98
C GLN A 599 -5.77 32.01 -5.46
N ASP A 600 -5.07 32.43 -6.52
CA ASP A 600 -5.17 33.71 -7.20
C ASP A 600 -5.48 33.47 -8.68
N SER A 601 -6.68 33.86 -9.12
CA SER A 601 -7.16 33.62 -10.48
C SER A 601 -6.35 34.34 -11.55
N GLY A 602 -5.80 35.53 -11.27
CA GLY A 602 -4.96 36.28 -12.21
C GLY A 602 -3.65 35.55 -12.45
N ARG A 603 -2.99 35.12 -11.37
CA ARG A 603 -1.73 34.36 -11.44
C ARG A 603 -1.90 33.01 -12.12
N VAL A 604 -3.03 32.33 -11.90
CA VAL A 604 -3.33 31.08 -12.61
C VAL A 604 -3.44 31.31 -14.11
N GLN A 605 -4.07 32.40 -14.53
CA GLN A 605 -4.13 32.77 -15.95
C GLN A 605 -2.73 33.09 -16.51
N ASP A 606 -1.88 33.79 -15.77
CA ASP A 606 -0.50 34.08 -16.19
C ASP A 606 0.32 32.79 -16.40
N ILE A 607 0.20 31.84 -15.45
CA ILE A 607 0.85 30.52 -15.58
C ILE A 607 0.32 29.79 -16.80
N GLN A 608 -1.00 29.79 -17.01
CA GLN A 608 -1.60 29.15 -18.18
C GLN A 608 -1.11 29.77 -19.49
N GLN A 609 -1.01 31.10 -19.57
CA GLN A 609 -0.44 31.78 -20.73
C GLN A 609 1.03 31.39 -20.95
N LEU A 610 1.84 31.30 -19.89
CA LEU A 610 3.22 30.82 -19.97
C LEU A 610 3.30 29.38 -20.49
N LEU A 611 2.46 28.47 -19.98
CA LEU A 611 2.38 27.08 -20.45
C LEU A 611 1.94 26.99 -21.92
N GLN A 612 1.02 27.85 -22.36
CA GLN A 612 0.58 27.91 -23.76
C GLN A 612 1.66 28.44 -24.69
N LYS A 613 2.42 29.46 -24.26
CA LYS A 613 3.50 30.05 -25.04
C LYS A 613 4.70 29.11 -25.19
N HIS A 614 4.92 28.24 -24.20
CA HIS A 614 6.09 27.36 -24.15
C HIS A 614 5.69 25.89 -23.97
N TRP A 615 5.60 25.19 -25.09
CA TRP A 615 5.19 23.77 -25.16
C TRP A 615 6.02 22.83 -24.25
N LEU A 616 7.29 23.16 -24.03
CA LEU A 616 8.18 22.39 -23.15
C LEU A 616 7.74 22.51 -21.68
N PHE A 617 7.33 23.70 -21.24
CA PHE A 617 6.72 23.87 -19.91
C PHE A 617 5.37 23.19 -19.82
N GLN A 618 4.54 23.25 -20.87
CA GLN A 618 3.29 22.49 -20.91
C GLN A 618 3.53 20.99 -20.68
N SER A 619 4.58 20.45 -21.30
CA SER A 619 4.97 19.05 -21.14
C SER A 619 5.52 18.75 -19.73
N LEU A 620 6.37 19.63 -19.19
CA LEU A 620 6.92 19.47 -17.84
C LEU A 620 5.86 19.64 -16.74
N ALA A 621 4.89 20.53 -16.93
CA ALA A 621 3.77 20.79 -16.02
C ALA A 621 2.86 19.57 -15.84
N ARG A 622 2.92 18.56 -16.73
CA ARG A 622 2.26 17.28 -16.51
C ARG A 622 2.93 16.44 -15.43
N ILE A 623 4.20 16.71 -15.11
CA ILE A 623 4.92 16.01 -14.03
C ILE A 623 4.58 16.72 -12.71
N PRO A 624 3.91 16.07 -11.74
CA PRO A 624 3.39 16.74 -10.55
C PRO A 624 4.45 17.52 -9.77
N ILE A 625 5.65 16.98 -9.60
CA ILE A 625 6.72 17.68 -8.88
C ILE A 625 7.24 18.92 -9.62
N GLN A 626 7.20 18.93 -10.95
CA GLN A 626 7.59 20.08 -11.76
C GLN A 626 6.49 21.14 -11.75
N LEU A 627 5.22 20.74 -11.79
CA LEU A 627 4.10 21.66 -11.61
C LEU A 627 4.11 22.32 -10.24
N ASP A 628 4.40 21.55 -9.19
CA ASP A 628 4.54 22.07 -7.83
C ASP A 628 5.73 23.04 -7.75
N ALA A 629 6.87 22.71 -8.37
CA ALA A 629 8.03 23.60 -8.46
C ALA A 629 7.70 24.91 -9.18
N LEU A 630 7.00 24.82 -10.32
CA LEU A 630 6.52 25.98 -11.07
C LEU A 630 5.58 26.82 -10.20
N SER A 631 4.57 26.21 -9.57
CA SER A 631 3.60 26.91 -8.71
C SER A 631 4.24 27.68 -7.56
N SER A 632 5.41 27.24 -7.08
CA SER A 632 6.15 27.88 -5.98
C SER A 632 6.63 29.30 -6.30
N LEU A 633 6.76 29.66 -7.57
CA LEU A 633 7.07 31.03 -8.01
C LEU A 633 5.94 32.00 -7.66
N TRP A 634 4.70 31.52 -7.61
CA TRP A 634 3.50 32.33 -7.43
C TRP A 634 2.93 32.31 -6.01
N ASP A 635 3.53 31.54 -5.08
CA ASP A 635 3.17 31.51 -3.66
C ASP A 635 3.61 32.82 -2.94
N HIS A 636 2.74 33.84 -2.90
CA HIS A 636 2.82 35.02 -2.02
C HIS A 636 4.04 35.99 -2.11
N SER A 637 4.65 36.24 -3.28
CA SER A 637 5.51 37.44 -3.47
C SER A 637 4.66 38.69 -3.78
N SER A 638 5.19 39.85 -3.37
CA SER A 638 4.76 41.21 -3.71
C SER A 638 4.54 41.38 -5.21
N SER A 639 3.58 42.23 -5.56
CA SER A 639 2.99 42.49 -6.88
C SER A 639 3.93 42.92 -8.02
N ASP A 640 5.25 43.01 -7.81
CA ASP A 640 6.14 43.83 -8.66
C ASP A 640 7.25 43.04 -9.38
N GLU A 641 7.41 41.73 -9.19
CA GLU A 641 8.41 40.92 -9.93
C GLU A 641 7.83 40.38 -11.25
N GLU A 642 8.38 40.84 -12.38
CA GLU A 642 7.99 40.38 -13.71
C GLU A 642 8.33 38.90 -13.89
N ILE A 643 7.35 38.11 -14.35
CA ILE A 643 7.50 36.68 -14.57
C ILE A 643 8.56 36.42 -15.66
N PRO A 644 9.55 35.55 -15.42
CA PRO A 644 10.55 35.23 -16.44
C PRO A 644 9.90 34.67 -17.71
N LYS A 645 10.27 35.24 -18.87
CA LYS A 645 9.71 34.90 -20.18
C LYS A 645 10.46 33.78 -20.92
N THR A 646 11.59 33.32 -20.37
CA THR A 646 12.44 32.28 -20.99
C THR A 646 12.52 31.05 -20.11
N MET A 647 12.90 29.90 -20.69
CA MET A 647 12.98 28.65 -19.94
C MET A 647 14.03 28.73 -18.84
N THR A 648 15.18 29.31 -19.18
CA THR A 648 16.28 29.49 -18.24
C THR A 648 15.89 30.41 -17.10
N GLY A 649 15.18 31.50 -17.41
CA GLY A 649 14.70 32.44 -16.40
C GLY A 649 13.76 31.80 -15.38
N VAL A 650 12.82 30.96 -15.83
CA VAL A 650 11.89 30.24 -14.95
C VAL A 650 12.65 29.25 -14.06
N TYR A 651 13.58 28.45 -14.60
CA TYR A 651 14.37 27.52 -13.79
C TYR A 651 15.25 28.24 -12.77
N LYS A 652 15.90 29.33 -13.18
CA LYS A 652 16.68 30.19 -12.28
C LYS A 652 15.82 30.71 -11.14
N ALA A 653 14.62 31.21 -11.43
CA ALA A 653 13.69 31.68 -10.41
C ALA A 653 13.26 30.54 -9.46
N ILE A 654 12.95 29.34 -9.97
CA ILE A 654 12.57 28.18 -9.14
C ILE A 654 13.72 27.82 -8.20
N VAL A 655 14.95 27.79 -8.74
CA VAL A 655 16.14 27.45 -7.97
C VAL A 655 16.38 28.47 -6.85
N GLN A 656 16.37 29.77 -7.17
CA GLN A 656 16.51 30.85 -6.19
C GLN A 656 15.41 30.80 -5.12
N ARG A 657 14.16 30.52 -5.51
CA ARG A 657 13.02 30.39 -4.59
C ARG A 657 13.24 29.27 -3.57
N LEU A 658 13.68 28.10 -4.04
CA LEU A 658 13.92 26.93 -3.19
C LEU A 658 15.13 27.15 -2.27
N TRP A 659 16.19 27.78 -2.77
CA TRP A 659 17.32 28.22 -1.94
C TRP A 659 16.85 29.13 -0.80
N GLN A 660 16.08 30.17 -1.11
CA GLN A 660 15.62 31.18 -0.16
C GLN A 660 14.62 30.64 0.86
N LYS A 661 13.55 29.99 0.41
CA LYS A 661 12.40 29.64 1.27
C LYS A 661 12.62 28.40 2.11
N LYS A 662 13.58 27.54 1.74
CA LYS A 662 13.70 26.21 2.33
C LYS A 662 15.14 25.78 2.57
N ASP A 663 15.98 25.74 1.54
CA ASP A 663 17.26 25.05 1.63
C ASP A 663 18.26 25.81 2.51
N VAL A 664 18.29 27.15 2.47
CA VAL A 664 19.18 27.95 3.34
C VAL A 664 18.97 27.70 4.84
N THR A 665 17.72 27.45 5.25
CA THR A 665 17.41 27.11 6.66
C THR A 665 17.74 25.66 6.99
N ARG A 666 17.42 24.71 6.08
CA ARG A 666 17.76 23.28 6.26
C ARG A 666 19.26 23.02 6.32
N LEU A 667 20.02 23.82 5.58
CA LEU A 667 21.49 23.77 5.54
C LEU A 667 22.13 24.49 6.73
N GLY A 668 21.33 25.05 7.64
CA GLY A 668 21.80 25.74 8.84
C GLY A 668 22.50 27.07 8.56
N LYS A 669 22.36 27.65 7.35
CA LYS A 669 23.01 28.91 6.95
C LYS A 669 22.23 30.15 7.41
N LEU A 670 20.94 29.99 7.74
CA LEU A 670 20.09 31.00 8.37
C LEU A 670 19.17 30.37 9.43
N PRO A 671 18.87 31.07 10.55
CA PRO A 671 17.87 30.62 11.51
C PRO A 671 16.47 30.63 10.90
N THR A 672 15.62 29.70 11.35
CA THR A 672 14.26 29.48 10.81
C THR A 672 13.36 30.71 10.88
N SER A 673 13.62 31.63 11.81
CA SER A 673 12.89 32.89 12.00
C SER A 673 13.39 34.06 11.13
N GLY A 674 14.57 33.98 10.53
CA GLY A 674 15.23 35.09 9.83
C GLY A 674 15.17 35.06 8.30
N ALA A 675 14.87 33.93 7.68
CA ALA A 675 15.06 33.75 6.23
C ALA A 675 14.10 34.55 5.32
N LYS A 676 12.98 35.07 5.84
CA LYS A 676 11.98 35.78 5.02
C LYS A 676 12.36 37.23 4.68
N HIS A 677 13.36 37.82 5.34
CA HIS A 677 13.69 39.25 5.23
C HIS A 677 15.15 39.52 4.83
N VAL A 678 15.89 38.46 4.45
CA VAL A 678 17.29 38.58 4.01
C VAL A 678 17.33 38.87 2.51
N PRO A 679 18.10 39.88 2.05
CA PRO A 679 18.29 40.17 0.63
C PRO A 679 18.81 38.98 -0.17
N TYR A 680 18.48 38.90 -1.46
CA TYR A 680 18.88 37.79 -2.34
C TYR A 680 20.40 37.65 -2.41
N GLU A 681 21.13 38.76 -2.45
CA GLU A 681 22.58 38.79 -2.58
C GLU A 681 23.28 38.14 -1.38
N GLU A 682 22.73 38.30 -0.18
CA GLU A 682 23.28 37.72 1.05
C GLU A 682 23.00 36.20 1.12
N ILE A 683 21.86 35.74 0.59
CA ILE A 683 21.55 34.31 0.48
C ILE A 683 22.44 33.66 -0.58
N ASP A 684 22.58 34.29 -1.74
CA ASP A 684 23.40 33.80 -2.85
C ASP A 684 24.85 33.64 -2.40
N ALA A 685 25.43 34.62 -1.70
CA ALA A 685 26.79 34.52 -1.15
C ALA A 685 26.98 33.33 -0.19
N ARG A 686 25.95 32.95 0.57
CA ARG A 686 26.00 31.82 1.51
C ARG A 686 25.81 30.46 0.84
N ILE A 687 25.08 30.43 -0.28
CA ILE A 687 24.72 29.22 -1.02
C ILE A 687 25.71 28.93 -2.16
N GLU A 688 26.38 29.93 -2.72
CA GLU A 688 27.28 29.79 -3.87
C GLU A 688 28.29 28.64 -3.74
N PRO A 689 28.96 28.41 -2.57
CA PRO A 689 29.87 27.28 -2.43
C PRO A 689 29.19 25.91 -2.58
N ILE A 690 27.92 25.82 -2.18
CA ILE A 690 27.10 24.61 -2.24
C ILE A 690 26.57 24.41 -3.65
N GLU A 691 26.13 25.50 -4.28
CA GLU A 691 25.69 25.51 -5.67
C GLU A 691 26.81 25.01 -6.60
N LYS A 692 28.06 25.46 -6.40
CA LYS A 692 29.23 24.95 -7.14
C LYS A 692 29.40 23.44 -7.00
N VAL A 693 29.13 22.85 -5.83
CA VAL A 693 29.17 21.39 -5.66
C VAL A 693 28.09 20.72 -6.51
N VAL A 694 26.85 21.24 -6.48
CA VAL A 694 25.72 20.71 -7.26
C VAL A 694 25.98 20.83 -8.76
N GLU A 695 26.56 21.94 -9.22
CA GLU A 695 27.01 22.19 -10.58
C GLU A 695 27.99 21.11 -11.08
N HIS A 696 29.03 20.77 -10.30
CA HIS A 696 29.99 19.74 -10.68
C HIS A 696 29.39 18.33 -10.68
N LEU A 697 28.49 18.04 -9.72
CA LEU A 697 27.73 16.79 -9.69
C LEU A 697 26.87 16.65 -10.95
N ALA A 698 26.19 17.72 -11.34
CA ALA A 698 25.35 17.78 -12.51
C ALA A 698 26.16 17.60 -13.80
N PHE A 699 27.21 18.40 -14.00
CA PHE A 699 28.04 18.36 -15.21
C PHE A 699 28.76 17.02 -15.37
N SER A 700 29.36 16.48 -14.30
CA SER A 700 30.01 15.16 -14.34
C SER A 700 29.00 14.04 -14.59
N GLY A 701 27.80 14.11 -14.01
CA GLY A 701 26.72 13.15 -14.30
C GLY A 701 26.29 13.20 -15.77
N MET A 702 26.10 14.41 -16.33
CA MET A 702 25.75 14.59 -17.75
C MET A 702 26.83 14.06 -18.70
N TYR A 703 28.10 14.32 -18.40
CA TYR A 703 29.23 13.83 -19.19
C TYR A 703 29.25 12.30 -19.26
N ASN A 704 29.06 11.64 -18.11
CA ASN A 704 29.13 10.18 -18.00
C ASN A 704 27.83 9.45 -18.35
N ASP A 705 26.75 10.16 -18.71
CA ASP A 705 25.40 9.61 -18.91
C ASP A 705 24.78 8.98 -17.66
N VAL A 706 25.08 9.56 -16.50
CA VAL A 706 24.66 9.06 -15.19
C VAL A 706 23.58 9.96 -14.62
N VAL A 707 22.39 9.38 -14.42
CA VAL A 707 21.24 10.03 -13.77
C VAL A 707 21.24 9.79 -12.26
N GLU A 708 21.80 8.66 -11.81
CA GLU A 708 21.91 8.27 -10.41
C GLU A 708 23.38 8.17 -10.00
N LEU A 709 23.82 9.11 -9.17
CA LEU A 709 25.19 9.27 -8.73
C LEU A 709 25.47 8.30 -7.57
N GLN A 710 26.29 7.28 -7.84
CA GLN A 710 26.67 6.28 -6.86
C GLN A 710 27.73 6.83 -5.90
N PRO A 711 27.96 6.19 -4.74
CA PRO A 711 28.95 6.64 -3.76
C PRO A 711 30.36 6.82 -4.34
N GLN A 712 30.76 5.95 -5.27
CA GLN A 712 32.07 5.98 -5.92
C GLN A 712 32.22 7.22 -6.81
N ASP A 713 31.16 7.57 -7.55
CA ASP A 713 31.10 8.75 -8.42
C ASP A 713 31.22 10.04 -7.60
N ARG A 714 30.46 10.12 -6.50
CA ARG A 714 30.49 11.26 -5.56
C ARG A 714 31.87 11.44 -4.92
N GLY A 715 32.49 10.34 -4.49
CA GLY A 715 33.82 10.35 -3.89
C GLY A 715 34.90 10.84 -4.86
N ALA A 716 34.75 10.56 -6.16
CA ALA A 716 35.58 11.18 -7.17
C ALA A 716 35.31 12.69 -7.20
N ILE A 717 34.07 13.14 -7.44
CA ILE A 717 33.74 14.56 -7.65
C ILE A 717 34.17 15.46 -6.48
N LEU A 718 34.15 14.95 -5.24
CA LEU A 718 34.66 15.65 -4.05
C LEU A 718 36.14 16.02 -4.10
N ARG A 719 36.93 15.40 -4.97
CA ARG A 719 38.34 15.77 -5.20
C ARG A 719 38.47 17.00 -6.10
N LEU A 720 37.42 17.38 -6.85
CA LEU A 720 37.39 18.59 -7.68
C LEU A 720 36.92 19.82 -6.92
N VAL A 721 36.04 19.65 -5.94
CA VAL A 721 35.37 20.77 -5.26
C VAL A 721 35.67 20.74 -3.78
N ARG A 722 36.15 21.86 -3.24
CA ARG A 722 36.29 22.02 -1.79
C ARG A 722 34.91 22.10 -1.14
N LEU A 723 34.66 21.28 -0.12
CA LEU A 723 33.45 21.38 0.67
C LEU A 723 33.43 22.72 1.44
N PRO A 724 32.25 23.36 1.60
CA PRO A 724 32.10 24.57 2.40
C PRO A 724 32.49 24.36 3.87
N GLU A 725 32.95 25.40 4.55
CA GLU A 725 33.30 25.33 5.98
C GLU A 725 32.11 24.88 6.85
N GLY A 726 32.40 24.02 7.83
CA GLY A 726 31.44 23.43 8.77
C GLY A 726 30.78 22.13 8.31
N TRP A 727 31.16 21.58 7.15
CA TRP A 727 30.57 20.37 6.59
C TRP A 727 31.55 19.20 6.54
N ASP A 728 31.28 18.16 7.33
CA ASP A 728 32.16 16.99 7.43
C ASP A 728 31.97 15.98 6.28
N THR A 729 30.76 15.90 5.70
CA THR A 729 30.42 14.95 4.64
C THR A 729 29.44 15.53 3.61
N LEU A 730 29.58 15.10 2.35
CA LEU A 730 28.68 15.46 1.26
C LEU A 730 27.24 14.97 1.52
N ASP A 731 27.05 13.86 2.23
CA ASP A 731 25.72 13.31 2.53
C ASP A 731 24.86 14.22 3.42
N LYS A 732 25.48 14.93 4.37
CA LYS A 732 24.79 15.95 5.18
C LYS A 732 24.31 17.13 4.33
N CYS A 733 25.05 17.47 3.29
CA CYS A 733 24.69 18.50 2.33
C CYS A 733 23.53 18.05 1.43
N LEU A 734 23.73 16.99 0.65
CA LEU A 734 22.82 16.62 -0.43
C LEU A 734 21.45 16.20 0.09
N GLY A 735 21.38 15.59 1.28
CA GLY A 735 20.12 15.22 1.92
C GLY A 735 19.23 16.41 2.33
N ASN A 736 19.80 17.62 2.41
CA ASN A 736 19.12 18.83 2.84
C ASN A 736 18.77 19.79 1.68
N ILE A 737 19.23 19.49 0.46
CA ILE A 737 18.96 20.26 -0.76
C ILE A 737 17.65 19.78 -1.40
N SER A 738 16.82 20.71 -1.88
CA SER A 738 15.52 20.38 -2.48
C SER A 738 15.63 19.69 -3.84
N PHE A 739 16.69 19.96 -4.60
CA PHE A 739 16.89 19.45 -5.97
C PHE A 739 17.40 18.00 -6.06
N LEU A 740 17.85 17.43 -4.94
CA LEU A 740 18.41 16.07 -4.90
C LEU A 740 17.57 15.17 -4.00
N ARG A 741 17.47 13.90 -4.39
CA ARG A 741 16.83 12.84 -3.61
C ARG A 741 17.79 11.67 -3.52
N THR A 742 17.66 10.90 -2.44
CA THR A 742 18.41 9.66 -2.28
C THR A 742 17.46 8.48 -2.41
N SER A 743 17.91 7.47 -3.16
CA SER A 743 17.24 6.17 -3.25
C SER A 743 17.55 5.29 -2.02
N ASP A 744 18.53 5.68 -1.21
CA ASP A 744 19.02 4.88 -0.08
C ASP A 744 18.46 5.35 1.26
N PRO A 745 17.93 4.44 2.09
CA PRO A 745 17.26 4.80 3.33
C PRO A 745 18.19 4.79 4.55
N LEU A 746 19.49 4.53 4.37
CA LEU A 746 20.50 4.58 5.45
C LEU A 746 20.50 5.95 6.13
N PRO A 747 20.79 6.08 7.44
CA PRO A 747 20.89 7.38 8.12
C PRO A 747 21.87 8.35 7.41
N PRO A 748 21.69 9.68 7.51
CA PRO A 748 22.46 10.69 6.74
C PRO A 748 23.96 10.74 7.04
N PHE A 749 24.43 9.95 8.01
CA PHE A 749 25.82 9.84 8.38
C PHE A 749 26.58 8.74 7.62
N ASN A 750 25.89 7.90 6.83
CA ASN A 750 26.53 6.81 6.10
C ASN A 750 26.92 7.25 4.67
N SER A 751 28.20 7.12 4.30
CA SER A 751 28.80 7.63 3.06
C SER A 751 28.43 6.83 1.79
N GLN A 752 27.56 5.83 1.91
CA GLN A 752 27.21 4.88 0.85
C GLN A 752 25.90 5.20 0.11
N ARG A 753 25.37 6.42 0.22
CA ARG A 753 24.13 6.79 -0.46
C ARG A 753 24.31 7.11 -1.96
N SER A 754 23.31 6.78 -2.75
CA SER A 754 23.10 7.19 -4.12
C SER A 754 22.18 8.42 -4.13
N TYR A 755 22.41 9.33 -5.07
CA TYR A 755 21.57 10.52 -5.25
C TYR A 755 21.20 10.72 -6.70
N HIS A 756 20.01 11.23 -6.93
CA HIS A 756 19.56 11.68 -8.25
C HIS A 756 18.86 13.02 -8.13
N PHE A 757 18.86 13.79 -9.22
CA PHE A 757 18.10 15.05 -9.29
C PHE A 757 16.59 14.77 -9.28
N LEU A 758 15.79 15.73 -8.78
CA LEU A 758 14.32 15.67 -8.79
C LEU A 758 13.77 15.27 -10.17
N HIS A 759 14.40 15.83 -11.20
CA HIS A 759 14.12 15.58 -12.61
C HIS A 759 15.39 15.87 -13.42
N LEU A 760 15.53 15.22 -14.58
CA LEU A 760 16.70 15.39 -15.46
C LEU A 760 16.95 16.85 -15.84
N THR A 761 15.90 17.65 -16.03
CA THR A 761 16.04 19.06 -16.39
C THR A 761 16.71 19.92 -15.31
N PHE A 762 16.63 19.55 -14.02
CA PHE A 762 17.43 20.22 -12.99
C PHE A 762 18.91 19.85 -13.12
N GLN A 763 19.22 18.60 -13.45
CA GLN A 763 20.60 18.18 -13.75
C GLN A 763 21.13 18.93 -14.98
N GLU A 764 20.34 19.04 -16.05
CA GLU A 764 20.71 19.80 -17.25
C GLU A 764 20.90 21.29 -16.93
N PHE A 765 20.04 21.89 -16.10
CA PHE A 765 20.16 23.28 -15.65
C PHE A 765 21.45 23.55 -14.87
N PHE A 766 21.74 22.76 -13.83
CA PHE A 766 22.97 22.95 -13.04
C PHE A 766 24.24 22.64 -13.86
N ALA A 767 24.19 21.69 -14.80
CA ALA A 767 25.29 21.45 -15.73
C ALA A 767 25.52 22.65 -16.67
N ALA A 768 24.45 23.26 -17.16
CA ALA A 768 24.52 24.47 -17.97
C ALA A 768 25.02 25.68 -17.18
N GLN A 769 24.64 25.78 -15.91
CA GLN A 769 25.11 26.83 -15.00
C GLN A 769 26.62 26.75 -14.77
N TYR A 770 27.14 25.53 -14.55
CA TYR A 770 28.58 25.29 -14.52
C TYR A 770 29.26 25.75 -15.81
N PHE A 771 28.73 25.32 -16.96
CA PHE A 771 29.27 25.66 -18.27
C PHE A 771 29.31 27.18 -18.50
N ALA A 772 28.20 27.88 -18.24
CA ALA A 772 28.09 29.33 -18.41
C ALA A 772 29.02 30.09 -17.46
N ARG A 773 29.22 29.58 -16.23
CA ARG A 773 30.15 30.15 -15.25
C ARG A 773 31.59 30.08 -15.76
N GLN A 774 32.02 28.94 -16.29
CA GLN A 774 33.38 28.80 -16.86
C GLN A 774 33.55 29.55 -18.17
N TRP A 775 32.52 29.62 -19.00
CA TRP A 775 32.52 30.42 -20.24
C TRP A 775 32.81 31.90 -19.95
N ARG A 776 32.08 32.51 -19.01
CA ARG A 776 32.29 33.91 -18.60
C ARG A 776 33.66 34.17 -17.98
N ALA A 777 34.12 33.21 -17.17
CA ALA A 777 35.42 33.32 -16.52
C ALA A 777 36.60 33.02 -17.47
N ASN A 778 36.34 32.60 -18.70
CA ASN A 778 37.33 32.10 -19.66
C ASN A 778 38.24 31.01 -19.05
N ASN A 779 37.63 30.11 -18.29
CA ASN A 779 38.28 29.01 -17.62
C ASN A 779 38.00 27.68 -18.33
N GLU A 780 38.83 26.68 -18.09
CA GLU A 780 38.55 25.32 -18.54
C GLU A 780 37.44 24.65 -17.71
N LEU A 781 36.70 23.75 -18.34
CA LEU A 781 35.73 22.86 -17.70
C LEU A 781 36.47 21.68 -17.07
N ASP A 782 36.40 21.57 -15.75
CA ASP A 782 36.90 20.43 -14.99
C ASP A 782 35.82 19.35 -14.93
N TYR A 783 36.16 18.11 -15.30
CA TYR A 783 35.25 16.97 -15.16
C TYR A 783 35.98 15.67 -14.82
N CYS A 784 35.21 14.73 -14.26
CA CYS A 784 35.66 13.36 -14.00
C CYS A 784 35.06 12.41 -15.02
N ASP A 785 35.87 11.58 -15.67
CA ASP A 785 35.37 10.40 -16.36
C ASP A 785 35.27 9.25 -15.35
N PHE A 786 34.05 8.80 -15.06
CA PHE A 786 33.79 7.75 -14.06
C PHE A 786 34.31 6.38 -14.50
N LYS A 787 34.42 6.13 -15.82
CA LYS A 787 34.93 4.86 -16.35
C LYS A 787 36.44 4.76 -16.16
N THR A 788 37.16 5.82 -16.49
CA THR A 788 38.63 5.84 -16.39
C THR A 788 39.14 6.33 -15.03
N LYS A 789 38.26 6.92 -14.21
CA LYS A 789 38.58 7.60 -12.94
C LYS A 789 39.65 8.69 -13.11
N LYS A 790 39.76 9.26 -14.32
CA LYS A 790 40.73 10.30 -14.67
C LYS A 790 40.07 11.67 -14.70
N TRP A 791 40.89 12.65 -14.35
CA TRP A 791 40.58 14.07 -14.39
C TRP A 791 40.98 14.63 -15.74
N ALA A 792 40.11 15.40 -16.36
CA ALA A 792 40.40 16.08 -17.60
C ALA A 792 39.88 17.53 -17.53
N LYS A 793 40.53 18.37 -18.33
CA LYS A 793 40.15 19.74 -18.57
C LYS A 793 39.87 19.93 -20.04
N ILE A 794 38.87 20.73 -20.36
CA ILE A 794 38.54 21.07 -21.74
C ILE A 794 38.03 22.51 -21.81
N SER A 795 38.44 23.26 -22.82
CA SER A 795 37.88 24.60 -23.00
C SER A 795 36.38 24.54 -23.32
N PRO A 796 35.56 25.48 -22.80
CA PRO A 796 34.12 25.52 -23.06
C PRO A 796 33.78 25.52 -24.56
N THR A 797 34.52 26.27 -25.37
CA THR A 797 34.35 26.31 -26.83
C THR A 797 34.59 24.95 -27.47
N ARG A 798 35.68 24.24 -27.10
CA ARG A 798 35.98 22.92 -27.65
C ARG A 798 34.94 21.89 -27.24
N PHE A 799 34.49 21.94 -25.98
CA PHE A 799 33.43 21.06 -25.48
C PHE A 799 32.12 21.28 -26.25
N LEU A 800 31.72 22.54 -26.47
CA LEU A 800 30.58 22.88 -27.30
C LEU A 800 30.73 22.31 -28.72
N GLN A 801 31.87 22.50 -29.40
CA GLN A 801 32.05 21.96 -30.75
C GLN A 801 31.95 20.43 -30.82
N GLN A 802 32.42 19.73 -29.79
CA GLN A 802 32.35 18.27 -29.72
C GLN A 802 30.94 17.73 -29.44
N HIS A 803 30.10 18.52 -28.76
CA HIS A 803 28.83 18.03 -28.20
C HIS A 803 27.58 18.79 -28.65
N LYS A 804 27.71 19.84 -29.47
CA LYS A 804 26.57 20.66 -29.91
C LYS A 804 25.47 19.89 -30.63
N TYR A 805 25.78 18.80 -31.34
CA TYR A 805 24.78 17.94 -31.99
C TYR A 805 24.48 16.65 -31.23
N ASN A 806 25.11 16.45 -30.07
CA ASN A 806 24.73 15.35 -29.21
C ASN A 806 23.42 15.73 -28.52
N ALA A 807 22.36 14.96 -28.82
CA ALA A 807 21.05 15.16 -28.24
C ALA A 807 21.15 15.39 -26.73
N ARG A 808 21.94 14.61 -25.98
CA ARG A 808 22.08 14.72 -24.50
C ARG A 808 22.22 16.15 -23.99
N TYR A 809 22.92 17.02 -24.72
CA TYR A 809 23.20 18.40 -24.30
C TYR A 809 22.27 19.46 -24.87
N ASP A 810 21.29 19.11 -25.72
CA ASP A 810 20.37 20.08 -26.35
C ASP A 810 19.72 21.06 -25.35
N ILE A 811 19.15 20.54 -24.25
CA ILE A 811 18.59 21.38 -23.17
C ILE A 811 19.68 22.12 -22.38
N VAL A 812 20.87 21.52 -22.24
CA VAL A 812 22.02 22.18 -21.59
C VAL A 812 22.42 23.43 -22.38
N TRP A 813 22.45 23.37 -23.70
CA TRP A 813 22.80 24.52 -24.55
C TRP A 813 21.77 25.64 -24.47
N ARG A 814 20.48 25.29 -24.42
CA ARG A 814 19.40 26.25 -24.17
C ARG A 814 19.60 26.97 -22.84
N PHE A 815 19.82 26.23 -21.76
CA PHE A 815 20.09 26.84 -20.46
C PHE A 815 21.39 27.65 -20.44
N ALA A 816 22.45 27.15 -21.09
CA ALA A 816 23.75 27.80 -21.07
C ALA A 816 23.68 29.21 -21.66
N ILE A 817 23.11 29.36 -22.86
CA ILE A 817 22.97 30.68 -23.50
C ILE A 817 22.05 31.60 -22.70
N GLY A 818 20.95 31.08 -22.13
CA GLY A 818 20.04 31.88 -21.32
C GLY A 818 20.66 32.38 -20.01
N LEU A 819 21.68 31.67 -19.50
CA LEU A 819 22.42 32.06 -18.30
C LEU A 819 23.52 33.08 -18.57
N LEU A 820 23.94 33.30 -19.82
CA LEU A 820 24.97 34.26 -20.23
C LEU A 820 24.43 35.70 -20.27
N ASP A 821 25.34 36.67 -20.16
CA ASP A 821 25.10 38.10 -20.38
C ASP A 821 25.12 38.41 -21.88
N ASN A 822 24.72 39.62 -22.30
CA ASN A 822 24.52 39.92 -23.73
C ASN A 822 25.77 39.65 -24.59
N ASN A 823 26.95 40.09 -24.13
CA ASN A 823 28.20 39.81 -24.84
C ASN A 823 28.49 38.30 -24.92
N GLY A 824 28.32 37.58 -23.82
CA GLY A 824 28.50 36.13 -23.79
C GLY A 824 27.51 35.38 -24.68
N LYS A 825 26.26 35.87 -24.80
CA LYS A 825 25.25 35.32 -25.71
C LYS A 825 25.70 35.43 -27.17
N ASP A 826 26.24 36.58 -27.57
CA ASP A 826 26.77 36.78 -28.93
C ASP A 826 27.96 35.89 -29.23
N ASP A 827 28.94 35.81 -28.32
CA ASP A 827 30.10 34.93 -28.47
C ASP A 827 29.68 33.45 -28.59
N PHE A 828 28.66 33.04 -27.82
CA PHE A 828 28.14 31.69 -27.85
C PHE A 828 27.39 31.38 -29.15
N LEU A 829 26.57 32.31 -29.66
CA LEU A 829 25.92 32.19 -30.97
C LEU A 829 26.93 32.08 -32.11
N ALA A 830 27.99 32.89 -32.07
CA ALA A 830 29.08 32.81 -33.03
C ALA A 830 29.79 31.45 -32.95
N ALA A 831 30.04 30.93 -31.75
CA ALA A 831 30.66 29.63 -31.57
C ALA A 831 29.82 28.48 -32.13
N ILE A 832 28.49 28.47 -31.94
CA ILE A 832 27.63 27.39 -32.47
C ILE A 832 27.75 27.28 -34.00
N GLN A 833 27.90 28.42 -34.67
CA GLN A 833 27.98 28.54 -36.13
C GLN A 833 29.33 28.12 -36.72
N GLN A 834 30.36 27.87 -35.90
CA GLN A 834 31.66 27.39 -36.37
C GLN A 834 31.66 25.88 -36.67
N GLU A 835 32.73 25.34 -37.24
CA GLU A 835 32.89 23.90 -37.45
C GLU A 835 32.90 23.11 -36.12
N PRO A 836 32.34 21.89 -36.07
CA PRO A 836 31.80 21.10 -37.19
C PRO A 836 30.38 21.49 -37.60
N PHE A 837 30.02 21.31 -38.87
CA PHE A 837 28.66 21.55 -39.38
C PHE A 837 27.81 20.28 -39.34
N ASP A 838 26.50 20.42 -39.15
CA ASP A 838 25.54 19.33 -39.33
C ASP A 838 25.35 19.10 -40.84
N LEU A 839 25.97 18.04 -41.37
CA LEU A 839 25.88 17.67 -42.78
C LEU A 839 24.72 16.72 -43.08
N LEU A 840 24.06 16.17 -42.05
CA LEU A 840 23.15 15.03 -42.18
C LEU A 840 21.70 15.33 -41.78
N GLY A 841 21.39 16.50 -41.20
CA GLY A 841 20.02 16.80 -40.83
C GLY A 841 19.73 18.21 -40.28
N PRO A 842 18.52 18.40 -39.70
CA PRO A 842 18.07 19.68 -39.17
C PRO A 842 18.52 19.95 -37.71
N THR A 843 19.52 19.22 -37.19
CA THR A 843 19.92 19.30 -35.77
C THR A 843 20.52 20.65 -35.45
N HIS A 844 21.30 21.21 -36.39
CA HIS A 844 21.82 22.57 -36.25
C HIS A 844 20.70 23.61 -36.16
N GLN A 845 19.73 23.54 -37.07
CA GLN A 845 18.60 24.46 -37.10
C GLN A 845 17.81 24.37 -35.79
N ARG A 846 17.57 23.16 -35.27
CA ARG A 846 16.89 22.96 -33.97
C ARG A 846 17.64 23.57 -32.81
N LEU A 847 18.93 23.26 -32.67
CA LEU A 847 19.77 23.87 -31.64
C LEU A 847 19.66 25.39 -31.70
N MET A 848 19.71 25.95 -32.91
CA MET A 848 19.67 27.39 -33.10
C MET A 848 18.31 28.01 -32.77
N MET A 849 17.21 27.36 -33.18
CA MET A 849 15.87 27.75 -32.74
C MET A 849 15.77 27.79 -31.21
N HIS A 850 16.19 26.73 -30.52
CA HIS A 850 16.15 26.66 -29.06
C HIS A 850 16.96 27.78 -28.40
N CYS A 851 18.20 28.02 -28.86
CA CYS A 851 19.05 29.08 -28.33
C CYS A 851 18.44 30.48 -28.56
N LEU A 852 17.86 30.75 -29.74
CA LEU A 852 17.23 32.02 -30.06
C LEU A 852 16.01 32.36 -29.17
N THR A 853 15.33 31.35 -28.61
CA THR A 853 14.23 31.59 -27.64
C THR A 853 14.68 32.14 -26.29
N GLU A 854 15.98 32.03 -25.97
CA GLU A 854 16.57 32.51 -24.70
C GLU A 854 17.32 33.84 -24.86
N VAL A 855 17.43 34.32 -26.09
CA VAL A 855 17.97 35.63 -26.43
C VAL A 855 16.78 36.56 -26.70
N ASP A 856 16.85 37.78 -26.21
CA ASP A 856 15.78 38.79 -26.26
C ASP A 856 16.20 40.07 -27.00
N HIS A 857 17.49 40.37 -27.02
CA HIS A 857 18.07 41.50 -27.75
C HIS A 857 18.43 41.13 -29.19
N GLN A 858 18.46 42.15 -30.05
CA GLN A 858 18.80 42.04 -31.47
C GLN A 858 20.30 42.26 -31.67
N THR A 859 20.95 41.29 -32.30
CA THR A 859 22.39 41.31 -32.60
C THR A 859 22.64 40.87 -34.03
N GLU A 860 23.82 41.15 -34.56
CA GLU A 860 24.19 40.76 -35.93
C GLU A 860 24.13 39.24 -36.11
N HIS A 861 24.68 38.49 -35.14
CA HIS A 861 24.65 37.03 -35.14
C HIS A 861 23.23 36.46 -35.04
N ARG A 862 22.35 37.09 -34.25
CA ARG A 862 20.93 36.71 -34.21
C ARG A 862 20.23 36.96 -35.54
N CYS A 863 20.38 38.15 -36.11
CA CYS A 863 19.75 38.49 -37.39
C CYS A 863 20.20 37.52 -38.49
N HIS A 864 21.50 37.23 -38.55
CA HIS A 864 22.06 36.28 -39.49
C HIS A 864 21.51 34.86 -39.30
N ALA A 865 21.40 34.39 -38.05
CA ALA A 865 20.82 33.09 -37.73
C ALA A 865 19.33 33.01 -38.13
N GLU A 866 18.54 34.06 -37.85
CA GLU A 866 17.12 34.14 -38.20
C GLU A 866 16.91 34.16 -39.73
N GLU A 867 17.75 34.88 -40.47
CA GLU A 867 17.73 34.88 -41.94
C GLU A 867 18.10 33.52 -42.52
N THR A 868 19.12 32.87 -41.95
CA THR A 868 19.56 31.54 -42.35
C THR A 868 18.46 30.51 -42.12
N LEU A 869 17.78 30.53 -40.97
CA LEU A 869 16.63 29.67 -40.69
C LEU A 869 15.47 29.88 -41.68
N ALA A 870 15.21 31.13 -42.07
CA ALA A 870 14.20 31.44 -43.09
C ALA A 870 14.57 30.83 -44.45
N GLN A 871 15.84 30.93 -44.86
CA GLN A 871 16.32 30.32 -46.11
C GLN A 871 16.23 28.80 -46.08
N TRP A 872 16.59 28.16 -44.95
CA TRP A 872 16.45 26.72 -44.77
C TRP A 872 15.00 26.25 -44.85
N LEU A 873 14.06 27.01 -44.27
CA LEU A 873 12.64 26.71 -44.37
C LEU A 873 12.14 26.76 -45.81
N LEU A 874 12.55 27.79 -46.58
CA LEU A 874 12.19 27.91 -48.00
C LEU A 874 12.79 26.77 -48.82
N TYR A 875 14.06 26.42 -48.57
CA TYR A 875 14.74 25.29 -49.20
C TYR A 875 14.04 23.95 -48.90
N GLU A 876 13.63 23.73 -47.64
CA GLU A 876 12.89 22.53 -47.24
C GLU A 876 11.54 22.40 -47.97
N CYS A 877 10.85 23.53 -48.19
CA CYS A 877 9.59 23.56 -48.95
C CYS A 877 9.76 23.15 -50.43
N ASP A 878 10.95 23.31 -51.00
CA ASP A 878 11.23 22.92 -52.39
C ASP A 878 11.67 21.45 -52.51
N LEU A 879 12.29 20.91 -51.46
CA LEU A 879 12.87 19.56 -51.44
C LEU A 879 11.95 18.47 -50.92
N ALA A 880 11.11 18.81 -49.94
CA ALA A 880 10.25 17.86 -49.27
C ALA A 880 8.79 18.27 -49.44
N ASP A 881 7.91 17.28 -49.61
CA ASP A 881 6.46 17.50 -49.62
C ASP A 881 5.94 18.03 -48.26
N ARG A 882 6.78 17.99 -47.22
CA ARG A 882 6.44 18.36 -45.85
C ARG A 882 7.59 19.13 -45.18
N PRO A 883 7.45 20.45 -44.93
CA PRO A 883 8.45 21.26 -44.25
C PRO A 883 8.42 21.01 -42.74
N MET A 884 9.37 20.23 -42.22
CA MET A 884 9.47 19.91 -40.80
C MET A 884 9.77 21.14 -39.95
N LEU A 885 10.55 22.11 -40.45
CA LEU A 885 10.88 23.34 -39.72
C LEU A 885 9.65 24.21 -39.46
N ALA A 886 8.69 24.25 -40.40
CA ALA A 886 7.42 24.97 -40.20
C ALA A 886 6.52 24.30 -39.15
N GLU A 887 6.69 23.00 -38.90
CA GLU A 887 5.91 22.29 -37.89
C GLU A 887 6.46 22.44 -36.47
N GLU A 888 7.73 22.81 -36.32
CA GLU A 888 8.35 23.02 -35.01
C GLU A 888 7.71 24.24 -34.31
N SER A 889 7.21 24.03 -33.08
CA SER A 889 6.47 25.07 -32.34
C SER A 889 7.34 26.25 -31.89
N GLU A 890 8.66 26.07 -31.82
CA GLU A 890 9.61 27.12 -31.43
C GLU A 890 10.33 27.76 -32.62
N PHE A 891 9.88 27.49 -33.87
CA PHE A 891 10.47 28.15 -35.03
C PHE A 891 10.28 29.68 -34.94
N PRO A 892 11.37 30.49 -34.99
CA PRO A 892 11.31 31.92 -34.72
C PRO A 892 10.30 32.66 -35.61
N GLU A 893 9.46 33.49 -35.00
CA GLU A 893 8.43 34.25 -35.72
C GLU A 893 9.04 35.18 -36.77
N ARG A 894 10.15 35.85 -36.47
CA ARG A 894 10.85 36.69 -37.45
C ARG A 894 11.39 35.88 -38.64
N SER A 895 11.90 34.67 -38.40
CA SER A 895 12.29 33.77 -39.50
C SER A 895 11.08 33.36 -40.33
N LEU A 896 9.93 33.15 -39.70
CA LEU A 896 8.69 32.80 -40.40
C LEU A 896 8.20 33.98 -41.25
N GLU A 897 8.20 35.19 -40.70
CA GLU A 897 7.86 36.42 -41.41
C GLU A 897 8.78 36.65 -42.61
N LEU A 898 10.10 36.49 -42.43
CA LEU A 898 11.09 36.60 -43.51
C LEU A 898 10.86 35.56 -44.61
N ALA A 899 10.55 34.32 -44.25
CA ALA A 899 10.23 33.26 -45.21
C ALA A 899 8.92 33.56 -45.97
N LEU A 900 7.88 34.02 -45.27
CA LEU A 900 6.60 34.39 -45.88
C LEU A 900 6.70 35.64 -46.77
N ALA A 901 7.63 36.55 -46.48
CA ALA A 901 7.89 37.74 -47.28
C ALA A 901 8.73 37.45 -48.54
N LYS A 902 9.71 36.54 -48.45
CA LYS A 902 10.67 36.25 -49.54
C LYS A 902 10.31 35.02 -50.39
N GLY A 903 9.45 34.14 -49.90
CA GLY A 903 9.09 32.90 -50.59
C GLY A 903 8.21 33.10 -51.82
N SER A 904 8.24 32.14 -52.74
CA SER A 904 7.27 32.03 -53.84
C SER A 904 5.86 31.71 -53.33
N ASN A 905 4.82 31.96 -54.12
CA ASN A 905 3.44 31.65 -53.74
C ASN A 905 3.24 30.19 -53.34
N LYS A 906 3.90 29.26 -54.03
CA LYS A 906 3.89 27.82 -53.68
C LYS A 906 4.48 27.59 -52.29
N GLN A 907 5.68 28.11 -52.02
CA GLN A 907 6.34 27.96 -50.72
C GLN A 907 5.51 28.58 -49.58
N ARG A 908 4.97 29.78 -49.79
CA ARG A 908 4.12 30.49 -48.82
C ARG A 908 2.86 29.67 -48.50
N ALA A 909 2.17 29.15 -49.50
CA ALA A 909 1.01 28.30 -49.31
C ALA A 909 1.37 27.00 -48.55
N THR A 910 2.50 26.37 -48.87
CA THR A 910 3.00 25.18 -48.16
C THR A 910 3.28 25.50 -46.69
N ILE A 911 4.06 26.54 -46.39
CA ILE A 911 4.37 26.95 -45.01
C ILE A 911 3.06 27.15 -44.21
N LEU A 912 2.13 27.94 -44.74
CA LEU A 912 0.85 28.24 -44.09
C LEU A 912 0.01 26.98 -43.85
N HIS A 913 0.03 26.02 -44.77
CA HIS A 913 -0.68 24.75 -44.59
C HIS A 913 -0.18 23.95 -43.38
N TYR A 914 1.13 24.00 -43.13
CA TYR A 914 1.79 23.25 -42.07
C TYR A 914 1.95 24.01 -40.74
N LEU A 915 1.59 25.30 -40.70
CA LEU A 915 1.47 26.06 -39.44
C LEU A 915 0.31 25.59 -38.53
N ASN A 916 -0.57 24.72 -39.04
CA ASN A 916 -1.83 24.32 -38.41
C ASN A 916 -1.69 23.25 -37.29
N ARG A 917 -0.72 23.39 -36.39
CA ARG A 917 -0.56 22.49 -35.23
C ARG A 917 -1.23 23.08 -33.97
N PRO A 918 -1.99 22.30 -33.18
CA PRO A 918 -2.67 22.77 -31.96
C PRO A 918 -1.75 23.37 -30.88
N SER A 919 -0.44 23.17 -30.97
CA SER A 919 0.56 23.52 -29.96
C SER A 919 1.47 24.71 -30.34
N ARG A 920 1.25 25.36 -31.49
CA ARG A 920 2.03 26.53 -31.90
C ARG A 920 1.38 27.83 -31.43
N TYR A 921 2.12 28.59 -30.61
CA TYR A 921 1.80 29.97 -30.25
C TYR A 921 2.34 30.93 -31.33
N LEU A 922 1.58 31.97 -31.63
CA LEU A 922 1.90 33.09 -32.50
C LEU A 922 1.54 34.37 -31.74
N SER A 923 2.47 35.30 -31.70
CA SER A 923 2.23 36.65 -31.20
C SER A 923 1.15 37.37 -32.01
N ASP A 924 0.63 38.48 -31.46
CA ASP A 924 -0.35 39.32 -32.16
C ASP A 924 0.23 39.82 -33.49
N THR A 925 1.51 40.19 -33.51
CA THR A 925 2.24 40.56 -34.73
C THR A 925 2.35 39.41 -35.74
N GLY A 926 2.62 38.18 -35.28
CA GLY A 926 2.66 37.00 -36.15
C GLY A 926 1.28 36.65 -36.73
N VAL A 927 0.22 36.82 -35.93
CA VAL A 927 -1.16 36.67 -36.40
C VAL A 927 -1.51 37.75 -37.42
N GLU A 928 -1.18 39.02 -37.16
CA GLU A 928 -1.38 40.13 -38.09
C GLU A 928 -0.65 39.91 -39.42
N ALA A 929 0.58 39.40 -39.38
CA ALA A 929 1.35 39.06 -40.57
C ALA A 929 0.62 38.02 -41.45
N ILE A 930 0.03 36.99 -40.84
CA ILE A 930 -0.76 35.97 -41.56
C ILE A 930 -2.10 36.54 -42.03
N VAL A 931 -2.79 37.36 -41.22
CA VAL A 931 -4.04 38.03 -41.61
C VAL A 931 -3.81 38.97 -42.80
N GLY A 932 -2.67 39.64 -42.87
CA GLY A 932 -2.27 40.45 -44.02
C GLY A 932 -2.29 39.68 -45.35
N LEU A 933 -2.06 38.36 -45.31
CA LEU A 933 -2.07 37.49 -46.48
C LEU A 933 -3.48 37.18 -47.02
N PHE A 934 -4.55 37.57 -46.32
CA PHE A 934 -5.91 37.48 -46.87
C PHE A 934 -6.11 38.40 -48.08
N LYS A 935 -5.26 39.42 -48.23
CA LYS A 935 -5.25 40.34 -49.38
C LYS A 935 -4.24 39.96 -50.46
N ASP A 936 -3.59 38.80 -50.34
CA ASP A 936 -2.60 38.36 -51.33
C ASP A 936 -3.23 38.15 -52.72
N ALA A 937 -2.47 38.40 -53.79
CA ALA A 937 -2.96 38.22 -55.17
C ALA A 937 -3.22 36.74 -55.51
N ASP A 938 -2.48 35.82 -54.89
CA ASP A 938 -2.55 34.39 -55.13
C ASP A 938 -3.68 33.71 -54.32
N ARG A 939 -4.51 32.91 -55.01
CA ARG A 939 -5.67 32.26 -54.39
C ARG A 939 -5.28 31.19 -53.38
N ASP A 940 -4.20 30.45 -53.62
CA ASP A 940 -3.80 29.33 -52.78
C ASP A 940 -3.15 29.83 -51.49
N VAL A 941 -2.39 30.93 -51.56
CA VAL A 941 -1.86 31.62 -50.38
C VAL A 941 -3.00 32.13 -49.49
N ARG A 942 -4.02 32.80 -50.05
CA ARG A 942 -5.19 33.27 -49.27
C ARG A 942 -5.91 32.12 -48.57
N ARG A 943 -6.12 30.99 -49.28
CA ARG A 943 -6.80 29.82 -48.73
C ARG A 943 -5.98 29.15 -47.63
N ALA A 944 -4.67 29.04 -47.81
CA ALA A 944 -3.77 28.47 -46.82
C ALA A 944 -3.68 29.34 -45.55
N ALA A 945 -3.65 30.67 -45.68
CA ALA A 945 -3.69 31.59 -44.55
C ALA A 945 -4.99 31.43 -43.73
N ALA A 946 -6.13 31.34 -44.41
CA ALA A 946 -7.42 31.13 -43.74
C ALA A 946 -7.47 29.77 -43.01
N TYR A 947 -6.86 28.73 -43.59
CA TYR A 947 -6.73 27.42 -42.95
C TYR A 947 -5.81 27.45 -41.71
N ALA A 948 -4.67 28.14 -41.78
CA ALA A 948 -3.72 28.26 -40.68
C ALA A 948 -4.38 28.88 -39.42
N LEU A 949 -5.18 29.94 -39.61
CA LEU A 949 -5.89 30.62 -38.51
C LEU A 949 -7.19 29.90 -38.10
N GLY A 950 -7.92 29.33 -39.07
CA GLY A 950 -9.25 28.78 -38.86
C GLY A 950 -9.31 27.46 -38.10
N SER A 951 -8.24 26.66 -38.07
CA SER A 951 -8.24 25.34 -37.41
C SER A 951 -7.59 25.32 -36.02
N ASN A 952 -6.96 26.40 -35.61
CA ASN A 952 -6.27 26.47 -34.32
C ASN A 952 -7.19 27.05 -33.23
N ARG A 953 -7.53 26.21 -32.22
CA ARG A 953 -8.54 26.52 -31.18
C ARG A 953 -8.20 27.78 -30.39
N THR A 954 -6.93 28.12 -30.26
CA THR A 954 -6.41 29.28 -29.50
C THR A 954 -6.82 30.62 -30.12
N TYR A 955 -7.00 30.68 -31.45
CA TYR A 955 -7.31 31.93 -32.17
C TYR A 955 -8.80 32.05 -32.55
N ARG A 956 -9.59 30.99 -32.40
CA ARG A 956 -11.06 31.03 -32.61
C ARG A 956 -11.82 31.86 -31.56
N ALA A 957 -11.18 32.16 -30.43
CA ALA A 957 -11.77 32.90 -29.31
C ALA A 957 -11.32 34.36 -29.23
N ARG A 958 -10.46 34.83 -30.15
CA ARG A 958 -10.05 36.23 -30.21
C ARG A 958 -11.03 36.99 -31.13
N PRO A 959 -11.54 38.16 -30.70
CA PRO A 959 -12.53 38.93 -31.45
C PRO A 959 -12.00 39.47 -32.78
#